data_AF-A0AAD7TPZ7-F1
#
_entry.id   AF-A0AAD7TPZ7-F1
#
_cell.length_a   1.000
_cell.length_b   1.000
_cell.length_c   1.000
_cell.angle_alpha   90.00
_cell.angle_beta   90.00
_cell.angle_gamma   90.00
#
_symmetry.space_group_name_H-M   'P 1'
#
loop_
_entity.id
_entity.type
_entity.pdbx_description
1 polymer ?
#
loop_
_entity_poly.entity_id
_entity_poly.type
_entity_poly.pdbx_seq_one_letter_code
_entity_poly.pdbx_strand_id
1 'polypeptide(L)'
;MSTEHIPDELLETILKYALAIPSATFEAWREPFTFAASPLSNAPDILAVSKRWNSIGTPLVWDAVILRNPPNTKSFAEALQKPQTKQLRLGSRLRRLRIESGYSHFVKILSNTPGVSDLFLGLNLCNEDTVSQLAKTMKKINPSRLYLDGMQSIHNQQFMVNLLKAVVSALPDWTNLKTLIVGPDVMVLPLLLRPLSMAPALEYVSLSGTTATANIDGDVLLHIASNPRVKVVQIREITRFVNIPALRARIDGVEKKLYIGEGKNMVHILDFPAGDVIRPDPGPLPELPDKIWERILGYATHVSGHNYLQMDADLFRCASWPPINVTRRNILVVCKRFYRLGLGYMYAVPHFAEQSVERSVDAFINKVQSSGELASLVRVLYAPMLSAPRRISAPLTNLVHAPKEFEVFPQLVNQLPDGTQSALEWMEQSLASEAITTSILSKTPKLRTAILHGGVPGYEGGDPVRDALPCLETLHLSDPGPGLLDVFGTMELPSLRNFVFTRADGHTPELLRFLGAHGQKLLSLSIPAALSIPQLLDLCPNITELGIIDTIPPAKVPTIEKCKPHRAIARIAFPNISVDSWTQRGLDAKWYDFIQYLSERAKMQLPSLTEVRVRDIRWPIIECVSADSLDVSPRGSSADYGYGNAENRQEYRGALCSCVAYFLHEAGLALSDSSGVRWTRFKPIPLGVKAHRLLLQREALGI
;
A
#
# COMPACT_ATOMS: atom_id res chain seq x y z
N MET A 1 3.79 -42.65 -4.67
CA MET A 1 4.03 -43.31 -3.37
C MET A 1 2.71 -43.40 -2.64
N SER A 2 2.32 -44.57 -2.15
CA SER A 2 1.09 -44.73 -1.37
C SER A 2 1.23 -43.99 -0.03
N THR A 3 0.29 -43.10 0.29
CA THR A 3 0.26 -42.40 1.58
C THR A 3 -0.19 -43.31 2.73
N GLU A 4 -0.53 -44.57 2.44
CA GLU A 4 -0.99 -45.56 3.41
C GLU A 4 0.08 -45.98 4.42
N HIS A 5 1.37 -45.81 4.10
CA HIS A 5 2.47 -46.21 4.98
C HIS A 5 2.97 -45.10 5.92
N ILE A 6 2.47 -43.87 5.77
CA ILE A 6 2.81 -42.77 6.68
C ILE A 6 2.06 -43.01 8.00
N PRO A 7 2.67 -42.99 9.19
CA PRO A 7 1.98 -43.02 10.49
C PRO A 7 0.99 -41.86 10.69
N ASP A 8 -0.04 -42.04 11.54
CA ASP A 8 -1.08 -41.04 11.76
C ASP A 8 -0.51 -39.73 12.32
N GLU A 9 0.51 -39.80 13.17
CA GLU A 9 1.14 -38.64 13.81
C GLU A 9 1.92 -37.77 12.81
N LEU A 10 2.61 -38.42 11.87
CA LEU A 10 3.30 -37.73 10.78
C LEU A 10 2.30 -37.13 9.80
N LEU A 11 1.24 -37.87 9.47
CA LEU A 11 0.16 -37.37 8.62
C LEU A 11 -0.56 -36.19 9.28
N GLU A 12 -0.85 -36.23 10.58
CA GLU A 12 -1.42 -35.12 11.33
C GLU A 12 -0.50 -33.89 11.27
N THR A 13 0.80 -34.07 11.44
CA THR A 13 1.78 -32.97 11.36
C THR A 13 1.80 -32.32 9.96
N ILE A 14 1.78 -33.14 8.91
CA ILE A 14 1.70 -32.67 7.51
C ILE A 14 0.38 -31.91 7.28
N LEU A 15 -0.73 -32.50 7.70
CA LEU A 15 -2.06 -31.91 7.57
C LEU A 15 -2.18 -30.63 8.39
N LYS A 16 -1.54 -30.53 9.55
CA LYS A 16 -1.55 -29.30 10.37
C LYS A 16 -0.87 -28.16 9.64
N TYR A 17 0.24 -28.42 8.96
CA TYR A 17 0.89 -27.41 8.13
C TYR A 17 0.02 -26.97 6.94
N ALA A 18 -0.70 -27.91 6.33
CA ALA A 18 -1.50 -27.64 5.13
C ALA A 18 -2.90 -27.07 5.41
N LEU A 19 -3.53 -27.44 6.53
CA LEU A 19 -4.93 -27.15 6.84
C LEU A 19 -5.11 -26.08 7.93
N ALA A 20 -4.17 -25.96 8.88
CA ALA A 20 -4.35 -25.03 9.98
C ALA A 20 -4.10 -23.59 9.54
N ILE A 21 -4.92 -22.67 10.03
CA ILE A 21 -4.71 -21.23 9.81
C ILE A 21 -3.48 -20.80 10.64
N PRO A 22 -2.41 -20.28 10.00
CA PRO A 22 -1.24 -19.79 10.74
C PRO A 22 -1.62 -18.66 11.70
N SER A 23 -0.96 -18.58 12.87
CA SER A 23 -1.24 -17.53 13.85
C SER A 23 -1.06 -16.14 13.25
N ALA A 24 0.01 -15.91 12.48
CA ALA A 24 0.23 -14.63 11.79
C ALA A 24 -0.95 -14.24 10.88
N THR A 25 -1.57 -15.20 10.18
CA THR A 25 -2.76 -14.95 9.35
C THR A 25 -4.01 -14.67 10.17
N PHE A 26 -4.20 -15.38 11.29
CA PHE A 26 -5.34 -15.18 12.18
C PHE A 26 -5.26 -13.85 12.93
N GLU A 27 -4.06 -13.44 13.33
CA GLU A 27 -3.79 -12.26 14.16
C GLU A 27 -3.58 -10.97 13.34
N ALA A 28 -3.35 -11.07 12.03
CA ALA A 28 -3.15 -9.91 11.16
C ALA A 28 -4.36 -8.97 11.19
N TRP A 29 -4.14 -7.67 11.43
CA TRP A 29 -5.20 -6.66 11.39
C TRP A 29 -5.88 -6.62 10.03
N ARG A 30 -7.14 -6.19 9.97
CA ARG A 30 -7.82 -6.05 8.68
C ARG A 30 -7.26 -4.88 7.91
N GLU A 31 -6.43 -5.21 6.95
CA GLU A 31 -5.96 -4.28 5.93
C GLU A 31 -6.44 -4.71 4.54
N PRO A 32 -6.56 -3.76 3.59
CA PRO A 32 -6.82 -4.05 2.18
C PRO A 32 -6.05 -5.27 1.65
N PHE A 33 -4.75 -5.34 1.97
CA PHE A 33 -3.88 -6.45 1.55
C PHE A 33 -4.25 -7.77 2.23
N THR A 34 -4.56 -7.79 3.53
CA THR A 34 -4.88 -9.04 4.24
C THR A 34 -6.14 -9.70 3.71
N PHE A 35 -7.11 -8.89 3.27
CA PHE A 35 -8.31 -9.39 2.64
C PHE A 35 -8.00 -9.93 1.23
N ALA A 36 -7.37 -9.10 0.39
CA ALA A 36 -7.08 -9.39 -1.03
C ALA A 36 -6.15 -10.60 -1.25
N ALA A 37 -5.10 -10.68 -0.42
CA ALA A 37 -3.98 -11.61 -0.62
C ALA A 37 -4.15 -12.95 0.10
N SER A 38 -5.16 -13.11 0.96
CA SER A 38 -5.38 -14.39 1.65
C SER A 38 -5.82 -15.45 0.62
N PRO A 39 -5.04 -16.51 0.34
CA PRO A 39 -5.40 -17.52 -0.65
C PRO A 39 -6.70 -18.24 -0.26
N LEU A 40 -7.33 -18.89 -1.24
CA LEU A 40 -8.43 -19.82 -0.97
C LEU A 40 -7.90 -21.01 -0.18
N SER A 41 -8.71 -21.50 0.77
CA SER A 41 -8.38 -22.73 1.47
C SER A 41 -8.52 -23.91 0.50
N ASN A 42 -7.42 -24.65 0.32
CA ASN A 42 -7.40 -25.94 -0.38
C ASN A 42 -7.80 -27.11 0.54
N ALA A 43 -8.33 -26.82 1.74
CA ALA A 43 -8.73 -27.84 2.69
C ALA A 43 -9.73 -28.86 2.12
N PRO A 44 -10.76 -28.47 1.33
CA PRO A 44 -11.66 -29.45 0.73
C PRO A 44 -10.94 -30.46 -0.16
N ASP A 45 -9.99 -30.01 -0.98
CA ASP A 45 -9.22 -30.85 -1.90
C ASP A 45 -8.33 -31.84 -1.14
N ILE A 46 -7.66 -31.34 -0.08
CA ILE A 46 -6.82 -32.15 0.80
C ILE A 46 -7.65 -33.19 1.56
N LEU A 47 -8.80 -32.81 2.10
CA LEU A 47 -9.68 -33.71 2.84
C LEU A 47 -10.38 -34.73 1.94
N ALA A 48 -10.41 -34.51 0.62
CA ALA A 48 -10.97 -35.44 -0.36
C ALA A 48 -9.99 -36.55 -0.80
N VAL A 49 -8.71 -36.45 -0.43
CA VAL A 49 -7.67 -37.43 -0.82
C VAL A 49 -8.00 -38.85 -0.36
N SER A 50 -8.43 -39.03 0.90
CA SER A 50 -8.86 -40.32 1.45
C SER A 50 -9.72 -40.16 2.70
N LYS A 51 -10.44 -41.21 3.11
CA LYS A 51 -11.18 -41.25 4.38
C LYS A 51 -10.27 -40.99 5.59
N ARG A 52 -9.03 -41.49 5.55
CA ARG A 52 -8.03 -41.30 6.61
C ARG A 52 -7.60 -39.83 6.73
N TRP A 53 -7.27 -39.20 5.59
CA TRP A 53 -6.95 -37.76 5.53
C TRP A 53 -8.13 -36.91 6.00
N ASN A 54 -9.36 -37.28 5.61
CA ASN A 54 -10.56 -36.61 6.09
C ASN A 54 -10.71 -36.69 7.62
N SER A 55 -10.55 -37.89 8.17
CA SER A 55 -10.73 -38.14 9.61
C SER A 55 -9.71 -37.38 10.48
N ILE A 56 -8.44 -37.39 10.07
CA ILE A 56 -7.33 -36.70 10.79
C ILE A 56 -7.37 -35.19 10.52
N GLY A 57 -7.65 -34.78 9.28
CA GLY A 57 -7.59 -33.38 8.87
C GLY A 57 -8.80 -32.55 9.31
N THR A 58 -9.99 -33.14 9.39
CA THR A 58 -11.22 -32.43 9.80
C THR A 58 -11.05 -31.71 11.15
N PRO A 59 -10.54 -32.33 12.25
CA PRO A 59 -10.27 -31.60 13.48
C PRO A 59 -9.42 -30.34 13.30
N LEU A 60 -8.41 -30.38 12.43
CA LEU A 60 -7.45 -29.29 12.22
C LEU A 60 -8.08 -28.09 11.51
N VAL A 61 -8.99 -28.33 10.56
CA VAL A 61 -9.75 -27.25 9.88
C VAL A 61 -10.69 -26.52 10.85
N TRP A 62 -11.16 -27.23 11.88
CA TRP A 62 -12.07 -26.66 12.88
C TRP A 62 -11.34 -26.02 14.07
N ASP A 63 -10.00 -26.06 14.15
CA ASP A 63 -9.24 -25.39 15.22
C ASP A 63 -9.40 -23.86 15.18
N ALA A 64 -9.39 -23.30 13.96
CA ALA A 64 -9.43 -21.87 13.73
C ALA A 64 -10.35 -21.52 12.56
N VAL A 65 -11.18 -20.49 12.74
CA VAL A 65 -12.12 -20.04 11.71
C VAL A 65 -12.09 -18.51 11.61
N ILE A 66 -12.05 -18.00 10.37
CA ILE A 66 -12.14 -16.58 10.04
C ILE A 66 -13.44 -16.35 9.23
N LEU A 67 -14.39 -15.66 9.84
CA LEU A 67 -15.71 -15.35 9.27
C LEU A 67 -15.74 -13.89 8.82
N ARG A 68 -15.54 -13.67 7.51
CA ARG A 68 -15.37 -12.31 6.96
C ARG A 68 -16.66 -11.66 6.45
N ASN A 69 -17.65 -12.45 6.03
CA ASN A 69 -18.88 -11.95 5.43
C ASN A 69 -20.14 -12.64 6.00
N PRO A 70 -21.32 -11.99 5.93
CA PRO A 70 -22.55 -12.53 6.49
C PRO A 70 -22.96 -13.93 5.97
N PRO A 71 -22.87 -14.23 4.65
CA PRO A 71 -23.20 -15.56 4.14
C PRO A 71 -22.32 -16.67 4.74
N ASN A 72 -21.01 -16.46 4.85
CA ASN A 72 -20.10 -17.43 5.46
C ASN A 72 -20.42 -17.63 6.94
N THR A 73 -20.72 -16.55 7.67
CA THR A 73 -21.13 -16.62 9.08
C THR A 73 -22.43 -17.40 9.24
N LYS A 74 -23.42 -17.18 8.36
CA LYS A 74 -24.68 -17.94 8.33
C LYS A 74 -24.45 -19.43 8.06
N SER A 75 -23.75 -19.76 6.98
CA SER A 75 -23.48 -21.15 6.62
C SER A 75 -22.69 -21.89 7.70
N PHE A 76 -21.75 -21.21 8.36
CA PHE A 76 -21.01 -21.76 9.49
C PHE A 76 -21.92 -22.03 10.70
N ALA A 77 -22.81 -21.09 11.03
CA ALA A 77 -23.79 -21.27 12.10
C ALA A 77 -24.74 -22.43 11.84
N GLU A 78 -25.22 -22.59 10.60
CA GLU A 78 -26.06 -23.72 10.18
C GLU A 78 -25.29 -25.04 10.24
N ALA A 79 -24.03 -25.05 9.81
CA ALA A 79 -23.17 -26.22 9.87
C ALA A 79 -22.97 -26.71 11.31
N LEU A 80 -22.83 -25.81 12.29
CA LEU A 80 -22.72 -26.16 13.71
C LEU A 80 -23.99 -26.80 14.30
N GLN A 81 -25.15 -26.59 13.68
CA GLN A 81 -26.44 -27.12 14.16
C GLN A 81 -26.79 -28.48 13.57
N LYS A 82 -26.10 -28.92 12.50
CA LYS A 82 -26.36 -30.22 11.86
C LYS A 82 -26.10 -31.38 12.83
N PRO A 83 -26.95 -32.42 12.86
CA PRO A 83 -26.77 -33.56 13.76
C PRO A 83 -25.39 -34.24 13.64
N GLN A 84 -24.86 -34.34 12.41
CA GLN A 84 -23.57 -34.98 12.15
C GLN A 84 -22.40 -34.21 12.81
N THR A 85 -22.40 -32.88 12.70
CA THR A 85 -21.35 -32.03 13.30
C THR A 85 -21.48 -31.98 14.81
N LYS A 86 -22.72 -32.05 15.34
CA LYS A 86 -23.01 -32.16 16.76
C LYS A 86 -22.51 -33.49 17.34
N GLN A 87 -22.70 -34.60 16.63
CA GLN A 87 -22.15 -35.92 17.01
C GLN A 87 -20.63 -35.91 17.06
N LEU A 88 -19.98 -35.28 16.07
CA LEU A 88 -18.53 -35.11 16.01
C LEU A 88 -17.98 -34.04 16.98
N ARG A 89 -18.87 -33.32 17.66
CA ARG A 89 -18.56 -32.20 18.57
C ARG A 89 -17.60 -31.18 17.95
N LEU A 90 -17.73 -30.90 16.65
CA LEU A 90 -16.78 -30.04 15.93
C LEU A 90 -16.70 -28.63 16.52
N GLY A 91 -17.82 -28.07 16.98
CA GLY A 91 -17.83 -26.78 17.67
C GLY A 91 -17.01 -26.75 18.97
N SER A 92 -16.86 -27.89 19.67
CA SER A 92 -16.00 -27.98 20.86
C SER A 92 -14.50 -28.01 20.54
N ARG A 93 -14.14 -28.29 19.28
CA ARG A 93 -12.76 -28.27 18.79
C ARG A 93 -12.31 -26.86 18.37
N LEU A 94 -13.24 -25.94 18.15
CA LEU A 94 -12.92 -24.56 17.80
C LEU A 94 -12.24 -23.83 18.97
N ARG A 95 -11.00 -23.42 18.74
CA ARG A 95 -10.17 -22.65 19.68
C ARG A 95 -10.06 -21.19 19.29
N ARG A 96 -9.90 -20.92 18.00
CA ARG A 96 -9.66 -19.56 17.50
C ARG A 96 -10.82 -19.13 16.59
N LEU A 97 -11.57 -18.13 17.03
CA LEU A 97 -12.71 -17.60 16.27
C LEU A 97 -12.47 -16.13 15.95
N ARG A 98 -12.42 -15.81 14.66
CA ARG A 98 -12.37 -14.44 14.16
C ARG A 98 -13.65 -14.14 13.40
N ILE A 99 -14.34 -13.08 13.81
CA ILE A 99 -15.55 -12.59 13.15
C ILE A 99 -15.35 -11.14 12.74
N GLU A 100 -15.49 -10.86 11.45
CA GLU A 100 -15.35 -9.52 10.88
C GLU A 100 -16.70 -8.95 10.44
N SER A 101 -17.71 -9.81 10.22
CA SER A 101 -19.08 -9.44 9.82
C SER A 101 -20.10 -10.58 10.10
N GLY A 102 -21.40 -10.30 9.94
CA GLY A 102 -22.50 -11.27 10.06
C GLY A 102 -22.93 -11.58 11.49
N TYR A 103 -22.95 -10.58 12.37
CA TYR A 103 -23.14 -10.79 13.81
C TYR A 103 -24.54 -11.31 14.18
N SER A 104 -25.53 -11.17 13.31
CA SER A 104 -26.87 -11.77 13.43
C SER A 104 -26.84 -13.29 13.67
N HIS A 105 -25.80 -13.97 13.20
CA HIS A 105 -25.59 -15.40 13.39
C HIS A 105 -24.62 -15.75 14.53
N PHE A 106 -23.95 -14.75 15.11
CA PHE A 106 -22.88 -14.94 16.07
C PHE A 106 -23.36 -15.59 17.39
N VAL A 107 -24.57 -15.26 17.84
CA VAL A 107 -25.21 -15.90 19.00
C VAL A 107 -25.32 -17.42 18.83
N LYS A 108 -25.68 -17.87 17.63
CA LYS A 108 -25.80 -19.30 17.31
C LYS A 108 -24.44 -19.98 17.29
N ILE A 109 -23.41 -19.30 16.77
CA ILE A 109 -22.03 -19.81 16.73
C ILE A 109 -21.50 -19.99 18.14
N LEU A 110 -21.46 -18.92 18.93
CA LEU A 110 -20.91 -18.94 20.29
C LEU A 110 -21.60 -19.96 21.20
N SER A 111 -22.92 -20.15 21.05
CA SER A 111 -23.68 -21.15 21.82
C SER A 111 -23.25 -22.60 21.54
N ASN A 112 -22.62 -22.86 20.39
CA ASN A 112 -22.14 -24.18 19.98
C ASN A 112 -20.60 -24.30 20.03
N THR A 113 -19.89 -23.23 20.42
CA THR A 113 -18.41 -23.19 20.46
C THR A 113 -17.91 -22.71 21.82
N PRO A 114 -18.21 -23.42 22.93
CA PRO A 114 -17.81 -22.99 24.27
C PRO A 114 -16.29 -23.05 24.50
N GLY A 115 -15.55 -23.75 23.64
CA GLY A 115 -14.11 -23.99 23.75
C GLY A 115 -13.21 -22.91 23.15
N VAL A 116 -13.78 -21.79 22.69
CA VAL A 116 -13.02 -20.68 22.05
C VAL A 116 -12.12 -20.01 23.09
N SER A 117 -10.81 -20.10 22.86
CA SER A 117 -9.76 -19.48 23.68
C SER A 117 -9.28 -18.15 23.10
N ASP A 118 -9.40 -17.94 21.80
CA ASP A 118 -8.91 -16.75 21.10
C ASP A 118 -10.07 -16.18 20.30
N LEU A 119 -10.52 -14.99 20.69
CA LEU A 119 -11.65 -14.33 20.07
C LEU A 119 -11.18 -13.04 19.39
N PHE A 120 -11.39 -12.93 18.08
CA PHE A 120 -11.11 -11.71 17.33
C PHE A 120 -12.42 -11.11 16.85
N LEU A 121 -12.65 -9.84 17.21
CA LEU A 121 -13.86 -9.09 16.88
C LEU A 121 -13.51 -7.89 15.99
N GLY A 122 -13.99 -7.93 14.75
CA GLY A 122 -14.01 -6.75 13.89
C GLY A 122 -15.21 -5.86 14.23
N LEU A 123 -14.98 -4.65 14.72
CA LEU A 123 -15.98 -3.72 15.25
C LEU A 123 -16.84 -3.02 14.17
N ASN A 124 -16.90 -3.60 12.97
CA ASN A 124 -17.67 -3.06 11.85
C ASN A 124 -18.93 -3.92 11.69
N LEU A 125 -20.07 -3.38 12.11
CA LEU A 125 -21.35 -4.09 12.07
C LEU A 125 -22.25 -3.54 10.96
N CYS A 126 -23.15 -4.40 10.47
CA CYS A 126 -24.20 -4.02 9.53
C CYS A 126 -25.52 -3.77 10.26
N ASN A 127 -26.45 -3.04 9.63
CA ASN A 127 -27.73 -2.65 10.25
C ASN A 127 -28.63 -3.82 10.69
N GLU A 128 -28.40 -5.02 10.15
CA GLU A 128 -29.19 -6.23 10.43
C GLU A 128 -28.81 -6.93 11.75
N ASP A 129 -27.75 -6.48 12.42
CA ASP A 129 -27.21 -7.14 13.60
C ASP A 129 -27.99 -6.73 14.88
N THR A 130 -28.61 -7.70 15.56
CA THR A 130 -29.29 -7.46 16.86
C THR A 130 -28.39 -7.83 18.04
N VAL A 131 -28.22 -6.92 18.99
CA VAL A 131 -27.26 -7.07 20.09
C VAL A 131 -27.92 -7.55 21.40
N SER A 132 -29.25 -7.57 21.47
CA SER A 132 -30.02 -7.88 22.69
C SER A 132 -29.72 -9.27 23.27
N GLN A 133 -29.36 -10.26 22.43
CA GLN A 133 -28.98 -11.61 22.86
C GLN A 133 -27.46 -11.83 22.95
N LEU A 134 -26.67 -10.90 22.40
CA LEU A 134 -25.22 -11.07 22.31
C LEU A 134 -24.58 -11.00 23.69
N ALA A 135 -24.98 -10.04 24.53
CA ALA A 135 -24.53 -9.90 25.91
C ALA A 135 -24.67 -11.21 26.70
N LYS A 136 -25.86 -11.83 26.65
CA LYS A 136 -26.14 -13.12 27.33
C LYS A 136 -25.27 -14.26 26.80
N THR A 137 -24.96 -14.25 25.51
CA THR A 137 -24.22 -15.34 24.87
C THR A 137 -22.72 -15.20 25.08
N MET A 138 -22.19 -13.98 25.05
CA MET A 138 -20.78 -13.68 25.35
C MET A 138 -20.39 -14.16 26.76
N LYS A 139 -21.31 -14.12 27.72
CA LYS A 139 -21.10 -14.68 29.08
C LYS A 139 -20.93 -16.20 29.12
N LYS A 140 -21.30 -16.93 28.07
CA LYS A 140 -21.19 -18.40 28.01
C LYS A 140 -19.82 -18.88 27.53
N ILE A 141 -19.05 -18.00 26.90
CA ILE A 141 -17.66 -18.28 26.52
C ILE A 141 -16.72 -17.69 27.56
N ASN A 142 -15.49 -18.17 27.58
CA ASN A 142 -14.46 -17.70 28.50
C ASN A 142 -13.10 -17.66 27.80
N PRO A 143 -12.93 -16.74 26.82
CA PRO A 143 -11.72 -16.67 26.02
C PRO A 143 -10.52 -16.28 26.89
N SER A 144 -9.34 -16.73 26.47
CA SER A 144 -8.06 -16.35 27.06
C SER A 144 -7.40 -15.14 26.40
N ARG A 145 -7.74 -14.89 25.12
CA ARG A 145 -7.24 -13.77 24.33
C ARG A 145 -8.39 -13.10 23.58
N LEU A 146 -8.42 -11.77 23.62
CA LEU A 146 -9.37 -10.94 22.89
C LEU A 146 -8.61 -10.00 21.95
N TYR A 147 -8.98 -9.99 20.68
CA TYR A 147 -8.51 -9.03 19.68
C TYR A 147 -9.68 -8.11 19.32
N LEU A 148 -9.46 -6.81 19.41
CA LEU A 148 -10.42 -5.80 18.99
C LEU A 148 -9.84 -5.07 17.78
N ASP A 149 -10.59 -5.07 16.69
CA ASP A 149 -10.14 -4.48 15.43
C ASP A 149 -11.17 -3.49 14.89
N GLY A 150 -10.71 -2.34 14.41
CA GLY A 150 -11.53 -1.22 13.97
C GLY A 150 -11.14 -0.81 12.56
N MET A 151 -12.00 -0.11 11.85
CA MET A 151 -11.63 0.56 10.60
C MET A 151 -11.90 2.05 10.73
N GLN A 152 -11.02 2.87 10.16
CA GLN A 152 -11.16 4.34 10.17
C GLN A 152 -12.47 4.84 9.53
N SER A 153 -13.16 4.01 8.76
CA SER A 153 -14.35 4.38 7.97
C SER A 153 -15.68 3.91 8.56
N ILE A 154 -15.80 3.65 9.87
CA ILE A 154 -17.08 3.19 10.44
C ILE A 154 -18.10 4.33 10.41
N HIS A 155 -19.05 4.22 9.49
CA HIS A 155 -20.18 5.15 9.34
C HIS A 155 -21.24 5.01 10.45
N ASN A 156 -21.16 3.96 11.28
CA ASN A 156 -22.15 3.72 12.33
C ASN A 156 -21.52 3.42 13.69
N GLN A 157 -21.12 4.50 14.39
CA GLN A 157 -20.58 4.42 15.74
C GLN A 157 -21.52 3.73 16.73
N GLN A 158 -22.84 3.82 16.52
CA GLN A 158 -23.84 3.25 17.43
C GLN A 158 -23.75 1.72 17.50
N PHE A 159 -23.49 1.04 16.39
CA PHE A 159 -23.34 -0.41 16.42
C PHE A 159 -22.05 -0.84 17.11
N MET A 160 -20.92 -0.20 16.81
CA MET A 160 -19.67 -0.44 17.53
C MET A 160 -19.90 -0.32 19.04
N VAL A 161 -20.59 0.73 19.49
CA VAL A 161 -20.98 0.91 20.89
C VAL A 161 -21.80 -0.26 21.42
N ASN A 162 -22.77 -0.77 20.66
CA ASN A 162 -23.58 -1.91 21.08
C ASN A 162 -22.75 -3.20 21.23
N LEU A 163 -21.89 -3.53 20.27
CA LEU A 163 -21.00 -4.69 20.38
C LEU A 163 -20.08 -4.58 21.60
N LEU A 164 -19.50 -3.40 21.82
CA LEU A 164 -18.67 -3.16 22.99
C LEU A 164 -19.47 -3.25 24.30
N LYS A 165 -20.74 -2.80 24.34
CA LYS A 165 -21.62 -3.03 25.50
C LYS A 165 -21.81 -4.52 25.80
N ALA A 166 -21.93 -5.36 24.76
CA ALA A 166 -22.03 -6.81 24.95
C ALA A 166 -20.71 -7.39 25.53
N VAL A 167 -19.55 -6.99 25.01
CA VAL A 167 -18.23 -7.35 25.55
C VAL A 167 -18.11 -6.91 27.01
N VAL A 168 -18.43 -5.66 27.31
CA VAL A 168 -18.46 -5.08 28.66
C VAL A 168 -19.28 -5.92 29.64
N SER A 169 -20.45 -6.37 29.21
CA SER A 169 -21.33 -7.16 30.08
C SER A 169 -20.77 -8.55 30.43
N ALA A 170 -19.87 -9.08 29.59
CA ALA A 170 -19.29 -10.42 29.72
C ALA A 170 -17.88 -10.42 30.35
N LEU A 171 -17.14 -9.31 30.25
CA LEU A 171 -15.79 -9.17 30.80
C LEU A 171 -15.65 -9.64 32.27
N PRO A 172 -16.59 -9.32 33.20
CA PRO A 172 -16.50 -9.81 34.57
C PRO A 172 -16.56 -11.33 34.72
N ASP A 173 -17.23 -12.01 33.78
CA ASP A 173 -17.41 -13.47 33.78
C ASP A 173 -16.24 -14.20 33.10
N TRP A 174 -15.41 -13.48 32.33
CA TRP A 174 -14.27 -14.04 31.60
C TRP A 174 -13.04 -14.25 32.50
N THR A 175 -13.15 -15.25 33.37
CA THR A 175 -12.12 -15.69 34.32
C THR A 175 -10.83 -16.23 33.69
N ASN A 176 -10.81 -16.47 32.39
CA ASN A 176 -9.61 -16.90 31.65
C ASN A 176 -8.98 -15.81 30.81
N LEU A 177 -9.60 -14.64 30.64
CA LEU A 177 -9.09 -13.59 29.74
C LEU A 177 -7.77 -13.02 30.27
N LYS A 178 -6.65 -13.44 29.69
CA LYS A 178 -5.29 -13.01 30.06
C LYS A 178 -4.77 -11.89 29.18
N THR A 179 -5.20 -11.83 27.92
CA THR A 179 -4.61 -10.94 26.91
C THR A 179 -5.70 -10.17 26.18
N LEU A 180 -5.55 -8.85 26.11
CA LEU A 180 -6.32 -7.96 25.25
C LEU A 180 -5.39 -7.31 24.23
N ILE A 181 -5.70 -7.40 22.95
CA ILE A 181 -4.92 -6.79 21.86
C ILE A 181 -5.85 -5.89 21.07
N VAL A 182 -5.48 -4.62 20.96
CA VAL A 182 -6.28 -3.58 20.32
C VAL A 182 -5.58 -3.10 19.05
N GLY A 183 -6.28 -3.18 17.92
CA GLY A 183 -5.79 -2.78 16.60
C GLY A 183 -5.62 -1.26 16.44
N PRO A 184 -4.92 -0.81 15.39
CA PRO A 184 -4.45 0.56 15.23
C PRO A 184 -5.55 1.63 15.21
N ASP A 185 -6.73 1.28 14.72
CA ASP A 185 -7.84 2.21 14.51
C ASP A 185 -8.98 2.07 15.55
N VAL A 186 -8.75 1.31 16.62
CA VAL A 186 -9.74 1.16 17.69
C VAL A 186 -9.54 2.22 18.75
N MET A 187 -10.60 2.96 19.06
CA MET A 187 -10.66 3.82 20.25
C MET A 187 -11.19 3.03 21.45
N VAL A 188 -10.49 3.08 22.58
CA VAL A 188 -10.96 2.43 23.82
C VAL A 188 -12.01 3.33 24.46
N LEU A 189 -13.28 3.07 24.16
CA LEU A 189 -14.38 3.90 24.65
C LEU A 189 -14.50 3.87 26.19
N PRO A 190 -14.98 4.96 26.83
CA PRO A 190 -15.15 5.04 28.29
C PRO A 190 -15.93 3.87 28.92
N LEU A 191 -16.87 3.28 28.17
CA LEU A 191 -17.66 2.14 28.62
C LEU A 191 -16.84 0.87 28.91
N LEU A 192 -15.65 0.71 28.31
CA LEU A 192 -14.75 -0.41 28.55
C LEU A 192 -13.92 -0.26 29.83
N LEU A 193 -13.73 0.97 30.32
CA LEU A 193 -12.71 1.28 31.34
C LEU A 193 -12.97 0.55 32.67
N ARG A 194 -14.16 0.73 33.24
CA ARG A 194 -14.52 0.07 34.50
C ARG A 194 -14.49 -1.47 34.40
N PRO A 195 -15.11 -2.10 33.38
CA PRO A 195 -15.01 -3.55 33.21
C PRO A 195 -13.58 -4.07 33.06
N LEU A 196 -12.72 -3.38 32.29
CA LEU A 196 -11.32 -3.76 32.15
C LEU A 196 -10.56 -3.64 33.47
N SER A 197 -10.84 -2.60 34.27
CA SER A 197 -10.25 -2.44 35.61
C SER A 197 -10.61 -3.59 36.57
N MET A 198 -11.72 -4.28 36.30
CA MET A 198 -12.27 -5.36 37.15
C MET A 198 -12.09 -6.76 36.54
N ALA A 199 -11.51 -6.88 35.34
CA ALA A 199 -11.36 -8.16 34.66
C ALA A 199 -10.46 -9.10 35.49
N PRO A 200 -10.96 -10.28 35.93
CA PRO A 200 -10.37 -11.04 37.04
C PRO A 200 -9.03 -11.73 36.72
N ALA A 201 -8.72 -11.92 35.43
CA ALA A 201 -7.51 -12.62 34.97
C ALA A 201 -6.69 -11.84 33.95
N LEU A 202 -7.04 -10.58 33.67
CA LEU A 202 -6.39 -9.78 32.63
C LEU A 202 -4.96 -9.43 33.08
N GLU A 203 -3.96 -9.93 32.35
CA GLU A 203 -2.55 -9.73 32.67
C GLU A 203 -1.83 -8.82 31.66
N TYR A 204 -2.28 -8.83 30.41
CA TYR A 204 -1.59 -8.21 29.29
C TYR A 204 -2.55 -7.41 28.41
N VAL A 205 -2.24 -6.15 28.17
CA VAL A 205 -2.96 -5.28 27.23
C VAL A 205 -1.99 -4.72 26.19
N SER A 206 -2.30 -4.85 24.91
CA SER A 206 -1.47 -4.37 23.81
C SER A 206 -2.21 -3.37 22.95
N LEU A 207 -1.62 -2.20 22.80
CA LEU A 207 -2.13 -1.07 22.03
C LEU A 207 -1.15 -0.74 20.89
N SER A 208 -1.68 -0.24 19.78
CA SER A 208 -0.86 0.44 18.78
C SER A 208 -0.36 1.78 19.35
N GLY A 209 0.64 2.41 18.73
CA GLY A 209 1.06 3.76 19.12
C GLY A 209 -0.03 4.80 18.86
N THR A 210 -0.82 4.63 17.80
CA THR A 210 -1.97 5.49 17.46
C THR A 210 -3.07 5.36 18.50
N THR A 211 -3.46 4.13 18.83
CA THR A 211 -4.46 3.81 19.86
C THR A 211 -4.00 4.31 21.21
N ALA A 212 -2.77 4.01 21.62
CA ALA A 212 -2.24 4.48 22.89
C ALA A 212 -2.37 6.00 22.97
N THR A 213 -1.93 6.72 21.94
CA THR A 213 -1.99 8.18 21.92
C THR A 213 -3.40 8.74 21.96
N ALA A 214 -4.29 8.22 21.11
CA ALA A 214 -5.69 8.66 21.08
C ALA A 214 -6.41 8.47 22.43
N ASN A 215 -5.80 7.71 23.35
CA ASN A 215 -6.31 7.41 24.68
C ASN A 215 -5.35 7.87 25.82
N ILE A 216 -4.31 8.67 25.53
CA ILE A 216 -3.43 9.25 26.57
C ILE A 216 -4.21 10.28 27.40
N ASP A 217 -5.03 11.09 26.73
CA ASP A 217 -5.92 12.08 27.34
C ASP A 217 -7.24 11.41 27.72
N GLY A 218 -7.48 11.16 29.02
CA GLY A 218 -8.77 10.63 29.51
C GLY A 218 -8.72 9.33 30.32
N ASP A 219 -7.69 9.14 31.14
CA ASP A 219 -7.60 8.07 32.15
C ASP A 219 -7.69 6.62 31.62
N VAL A 220 -7.64 6.37 30.32
CA VAL A 220 -7.78 5.00 29.78
C VAL A 220 -6.66 4.10 30.29
N LEU A 221 -5.40 4.56 30.15
CA LEU A 221 -4.24 3.83 30.66
C LEU A 221 -4.30 3.67 32.18
N LEU A 222 -4.80 4.67 32.90
CA LEU A 222 -5.01 4.61 34.34
C LEU A 222 -6.02 3.51 34.72
N HIS A 223 -7.17 3.44 34.07
CA HIS A 223 -8.17 2.41 34.36
C HIS A 223 -7.70 1.00 33.99
N ILE A 224 -6.91 0.86 32.93
CA ILE A 224 -6.30 -0.43 32.59
C ILE A 224 -5.27 -0.81 33.65
N ALA A 225 -4.40 0.11 34.03
CA ALA A 225 -3.35 -0.13 35.02
C ALA A 225 -3.89 -0.31 36.44
N SER A 226 -5.05 0.26 36.76
CA SER A 226 -5.70 0.11 38.07
C SER A 226 -6.21 -1.31 38.30
N ASN A 227 -6.31 -2.13 37.25
CA ASN A 227 -6.52 -3.56 37.43
C ASN A 227 -5.29 -4.20 38.11
N PRO A 228 -5.42 -4.77 39.32
CA PRO A 228 -4.28 -5.32 40.06
C PRO A 228 -3.64 -6.53 39.39
N ARG A 229 -4.35 -7.21 38.47
CA ARG A 229 -3.84 -8.37 37.72
C ARG A 229 -3.06 -7.99 36.47
N VAL A 230 -3.30 -6.81 35.90
CA VAL A 230 -2.56 -6.34 34.72
C VAL A 230 -1.11 -6.14 35.12
N LYS A 231 -0.22 -6.83 34.43
CA LYS A 231 1.25 -6.77 34.60
C LYS A 231 1.89 -5.93 33.51
N VAL A 232 1.33 -5.97 32.30
CA VAL A 232 1.91 -5.36 31.11
C VAL A 232 0.84 -4.61 30.31
N VAL A 233 1.14 -3.35 30.02
CA VAL A 233 0.46 -2.50 29.04
C VAL A 233 1.48 -2.16 27.96
N GLN A 234 1.44 -2.86 26.84
CA GLN A 234 2.35 -2.72 25.72
C GLN A 234 1.85 -1.64 24.74
N ILE A 235 2.74 -0.75 24.34
CA ILE A 235 2.61 0.11 23.16
C ILE A 235 3.55 -0.45 22.09
N ARG A 236 2.98 -1.09 21.05
CA ARG A 236 3.75 -1.88 20.08
C ARG A 236 4.77 -1.06 19.31
N GLU A 237 4.35 0.11 18.81
CA GLU A 237 5.19 1.02 18.04
C GLU A 237 5.12 2.46 18.56
N ILE A 238 6.24 3.16 18.51
CA ILE A 238 6.29 4.60 18.82
C ILE A 238 5.91 5.35 17.56
N THR A 239 4.74 5.97 17.59
CA THR A 239 4.36 6.95 16.58
C THR A 239 4.76 8.34 17.05
N ARG A 240 4.80 9.31 16.13
CA ARG A 240 5.04 10.74 16.45
C ARG A 240 4.06 11.32 17.49
N PHE A 241 2.98 10.61 17.78
CA PHE A 241 1.95 11.05 18.70
C PHE A 241 2.24 10.56 20.13
N VAL A 242 3.04 9.51 20.33
CA VAL A 242 3.34 8.96 21.66
C VAL A 242 4.28 9.90 22.43
N ASN A 243 3.77 10.59 23.44
CA ASN A 243 4.55 11.48 24.31
C ASN A 243 5.18 10.70 25.47
N ILE A 244 6.43 10.24 25.27
CA ILE A 244 7.19 9.47 26.28
C ILE A 244 7.36 10.23 27.60
N PRO A 245 7.78 11.52 27.62
CA PRO A 245 7.83 12.29 28.86
C PRO A 245 6.52 12.29 29.64
N ALA A 246 5.38 12.49 28.95
CA ALA A 246 4.07 12.48 29.59
C ALA A 246 3.71 11.11 30.18
N LEU A 247 4.04 10.02 29.49
CA LEU A 247 3.83 8.65 30.01
C LEU A 247 4.70 8.34 31.23
N ARG A 248 5.94 8.84 31.25
CA ARG A 248 6.87 8.69 32.39
C ARG A 248 6.52 9.55 33.59
N ALA A 249 6.00 10.75 33.36
CA ALA A 249 5.65 11.72 34.39
C ALA A 249 4.36 11.36 35.15
N ARG A 250 3.66 10.30 34.71
CA ARG A 250 2.50 9.79 35.44
C ARG A 250 2.93 9.30 36.82
N ILE A 251 2.17 9.70 37.84
CA ILE A 251 2.39 9.33 39.25
C ILE A 251 1.33 8.37 39.77
N ASP A 252 0.45 7.91 38.89
CA ASP A 252 -0.72 7.10 39.20
C ASP A 252 -0.41 5.58 39.13
N GLY A 253 0.85 5.20 38.93
CA GLY A 253 1.33 3.82 38.90
C GLY A 253 1.24 3.15 37.54
N VAL A 254 0.69 3.83 36.52
CA VAL A 254 0.62 3.35 35.14
C VAL A 254 2.01 3.06 34.59
N GLU A 255 2.98 3.89 34.91
CA GLU A 255 4.37 3.80 34.47
C GLU A 255 5.06 2.51 34.89
N LYS A 256 4.58 1.83 35.94
CA LYS A 256 5.15 0.54 36.42
C LYS A 256 4.72 -0.66 35.58
N LYS A 257 3.74 -0.46 34.69
CA LYS A 257 3.15 -1.53 33.86
C LYS A 257 3.36 -1.26 32.38
N LEU A 258 3.85 -0.09 31.99
CA LEU A 258 3.98 0.30 30.58
C LEU A 258 5.27 -0.23 29.96
N TYR A 259 5.14 -0.78 28.75
CA TYR A 259 6.25 -1.25 27.93
C TYR A 259 6.11 -0.76 26.50
N ILE A 260 7.23 -0.57 25.82
CA ILE A 260 7.29 -0.13 24.42
C ILE A 260 8.03 -1.15 23.57
N GLY A 261 7.56 -1.41 22.35
CA GLY A 261 8.18 -2.34 21.40
C GLY A 261 7.45 -3.68 21.36
N GLU A 262 8.06 -4.67 20.70
CA GLU A 262 7.45 -6.00 20.49
C GLU A 262 8.38 -7.15 20.85
N GLY A 263 7.78 -8.25 21.32
CA GLY A 263 8.48 -9.51 21.59
C GLY A 263 9.65 -9.33 22.55
N LYS A 264 10.84 -9.77 22.12
CA LYS A 264 12.08 -9.67 22.91
C LYS A 264 12.64 -8.24 22.99
N ASN A 265 12.13 -7.32 22.18
CA ASN A 265 12.59 -5.93 22.11
C ASN A 265 11.71 -4.99 22.95
N MET A 266 10.84 -5.52 23.80
CA MET A 266 10.05 -4.71 24.72
C MET A 266 10.93 -4.08 25.80
N VAL A 267 10.77 -2.77 26.00
CA VAL A 267 11.48 -1.99 27.01
C VAL A 267 10.47 -1.37 27.96
N HIS A 268 10.69 -1.50 29.27
CA HIS A 268 9.85 -0.88 30.29
C HIS A 268 9.93 0.65 30.19
N ILE A 269 8.83 1.39 30.34
CA ILE A 269 8.80 2.85 30.07
C ILE A 269 9.78 3.65 30.95
N LEU A 270 10.08 3.17 32.17
CA LEU A 270 11.05 3.84 33.06
C LEU A 270 12.50 3.61 32.61
N ASP A 271 12.76 2.45 32.01
CA ASP A 271 14.06 2.10 31.40
C ASP A 271 14.15 2.63 29.96
N PHE A 272 13.00 2.98 29.38
CA PHE A 272 12.93 3.66 28.11
C PHE A 272 13.57 5.05 28.27
N PRO A 273 14.45 5.48 27.35
CA PRO A 273 15.20 6.74 27.49
C PRO A 273 14.32 7.92 27.94
N ALA A 274 14.73 8.56 29.05
CA ALA A 274 13.90 9.48 29.84
C ALA A 274 13.58 10.82 29.21
N GLY A 275 14.40 11.21 28.25
CA GLY A 275 14.14 12.38 27.44
C GLY A 275 14.21 11.97 25.98
N ASP A 276 14.05 12.99 25.14
CA ASP A 276 14.91 13.04 23.98
C ASP A 276 16.33 12.62 24.43
N VAL A 277 17.05 11.85 23.62
CA VAL A 277 18.45 11.45 23.88
C VAL A 277 19.39 12.68 24.04
N ILE A 278 18.83 13.89 24.01
CA ILE A 278 19.42 15.20 24.27
C ILE A 278 19.76 15.33 25.76
N ARG A 279 21.02 15.06 26.10
CA ARG A 279 21.61 15.43 27.40
C ARG A 279 21.82 16.96 27.42
N PRO A 280 21.45 17.68 28.50
CA PRO A 280 21.67 19.13 28.62
C PRO A 280 23.15 19.51 28.48
N ASP A 281 24.01 18.63 28.99
CA ASP A 281 25.45 18.64 28.76
C ASP A 281 25.86 17.20 28.41
N PRO A 282 26.00 16.87 27.10
CA PRO A 282 26.37 15.52 26.68
C PRO A 282 27.81 15.14 27.08
N GLY A 283 28.57 16.06 27.69
CA GLY A 283 30.02 15.94 27.82
C GLY A 283 30.72 16.08 26.47
N PRO A 284 32.05 15.92 26.42
CA PRO A 284 32.76 15.89 25.16
C PRO A 284 32.26 14.71 24.31
N LEU A 285 32.00 14.98 23.04
CA LEU A 285 31.70 13.93 22.07
C LEU A 285 32.87 12.93 22.03
N PRO A 286 32.59 11.62 21.91
CA PRO A 286 33.66 10.64 21.79
C PRO A 286 34.54 10.93 20.57
N GLU A 287 35.85 10.75 20.69
CA GLU A 287 36.75 10.86 19.55
C GLU A 287 36.60 9.65 18.63
N LEU A 288 35.62 9.72 17.74
CA LEU A 288 35.42 8.73 16.68
C LEU A 288 36.07 9.24 15.38
N PRO A 289 36.52 8.35 14.47
CA PRO A 289 36.94 8.73 13.12
C PRO A 289 35.82 9.43 12.32
N ASP A 290 36.19 10.34 11.41
CA ASP A 290 35.23 11.09 10.57
C ASP A 290 34.26 10.17 9.83
N LYS A 291 34.75 9.06 9.27
CA LYS A 291 33.93 8.06 8.57
C LYS A 291 32.83 7.44 9.45
N ILE A 292 33.06 7.33 10.76
CA ILE A 292 32.04 6.85 11.70
C ILE A 292 31.05 7.97 11.99
N TRP A 293 31.53 9.19 12.23
CA TRP A 293 30.66 10.36 12.42
C TRP A 293 29.78 10.63 11.21
N GLU A 294 30.30 10.57 9.99
CA GLU A 294 29.52 10.66 8.75
C GLU A 294 28.35 9.69 8.74
N ARG A 295 28.59 8.41 9.09
CA ARG A 295 27.50 7.43 9.19
C ARG A 295 26.47 7.81 10.25
N ILE A 296 26.92 8.23 11.44
CA ILE A 296 26.03 8.66 12.53
C ILE A 296 25.19 9.86 12.09
N LEU A 297 25.82 10.87 11.48
CA LEU A 297 25.14 12.06 10.98
C LEU A 297 24.16 11.70 9.87
N GLY A 298 24.54 10.83 8.93
CA GLY A 298 23.64 10.36 7.87
C GLY A 298 22.37 9.70 8.43
N TYR A 299 22.50 8.88 9.48
CA TYR A 299 21.34 8.33 10.19
C TYR A 299 20.53 9.43 10.90
N ALA A 300 21.19 10.31 11.65
CA ALA A 300 20.54 11.36 12.42
C ALA A 300 19.77 12.36 11.55
N THR A 301 20.23 12.57 10.31
CA THR A 301 19.56 13.48 9.36
C THR A 301 18.54 12.77 8.48
N HIS A 302 18.33 11.45 8.63
CA HIS A 302 17.53 10.61 7.72
C HIS A 302 17.91 10.78 6.24
N VAL A 303 19.16 11.19 6.01
CA VAL A 303 19.81 11.26 4.70
C VAL A 303 20.95 10.26 4.75
N SER A 304 20.63 9.00 5.04
CA SER A 304 21.53 7.90 4.70
C SER A 304 21.58 7.92 3.18
N GLY A 305 22.58 8.62 2.63
CA GLY A 305 22.59 9.09 1.24
C GLY A 305 22.17 8.00 0.25
N HIS A 306 21.60 8.41 -0.89
CA HIS A 306 21.07 7.61 -2.04
C HIS A 306 21.56 6.14 -2.24
N ASN A 307 22.77 5.79 -1.81
CA ASN A 307 23.29 4.42 -1.75
C ASN A 307 22.54 3.46 -0.80
N TYR A 308 21.84 3.96 0.22
CA TYR A 308 21.27 3.10 1.28
C TYR A 308 19.76 2.90 1.19
N LEU A 309 19.04 3.89 0.67
CA LEU A 309 17.58 3.86 0.56
C LEU A 309 17.19 4.31 -0.85
N GLN A 310 16.22 3.61 -1.42
CA GLN A 310 15.58 4.04 -2.66
C GLN A 310 14.91 5.39 -2.41
N MET A 311 15.23 6.38 -3.23
CA MET A 311 14.66 7.72 -3.12
C MET A 311 13.25 7.70 -3.73
N ASP A 312 12.24 7.45 -2.89
CA ASP A 312 10.83 7.47 -3.28
C ASP A 312 10.05 8.58 -2.56
N ALA A 313 8.80 8.80 -2.99
CA ALA A 313 7.93 9.83 -2.43
C ALA A 313 7.69 9.66 -0.92
N ASP A 314 7.70 8.42 -0.40
CA ASP A 314 7.50 8.15 1.02
C ASP A 314 8.71 8.52 1.85
N LEU A 315 9.92 8.20 1.36
CA LEU A 315 11.16 8.64 1.96
C LEU A 315 11.22 10.17 2.00
N PHE A 316 10.83 10.85 0.92
CA PHE A 316 10.78 12.31 0.93
C PHE A 316 9.74 12.89 1.88
N ARG A 317 8.55 12.28 1.97
CA ARG A 317 7.52 12.63 2.96
C ARG A 317 8.03 12.45 4.39
N CYS A 318 8.82 11.42 4.64
CA CYS A 318 9.46 11.21 5.93
C CYS A 318 10.56 12.25 6.19
N ALA A 319 11.36 12.57 5.18
CA ALA A 319 12.50 13.48 5.30
C ALA A 319 12.07 14.96 5.43
N SER A 320 10.94 15.36 4.85
CA SER A 320 10.36 16.71 5.00
C SER A 320 9.81 17.01 6.39
N TRP A 321 9.93 16.08 7.34
CA TRP A 321 9.42 16.24 8.70
C TRP A 321 10.17 17.36 9.45
N PRO A 322 9.48 18.37 10.03
CA PRO A 322 10.12 19.54 10.66
C PRO A 322 11.21 19.22 11.69
N PRO A 323 11.08 18.19 12.55
CA PRO A 323 12.13 17.81 13.49
C PRO A 323 13.46 17.44 12.82
N ILE A 324 13.44 16.84 11.62
CA ILE A 324 14.66 16.45 10.90
C ILE A 324 15.46 17.69 10.48
N ASN A 325 14.78 18.73 9.99
CA ASN A 325 15.43 19.99 9.62
C ASN A 325 16.04 20.71 10.81
N VAL A 326 15.34 20.70 11.94
CA VAL A 326 15.86 21.23 13.20
C VAL A 326 17.13 20.46 13.59
N THR A 327 17.11 19.12 13.54
CA THR A 327 18.28 18.28 13.82
C THR A 327 19.45 18.58 12.88
N ARG A 328 19.22 18.68 11.58
CA ARG A 328 20.25 19.02 10.57
C ARG A 328 20.92 20.36 10.88
N ARG A 329 20.12 21.40 11.12
CA ARG A 329 20.64 22.73 11.49
C ARG A 329 21.41 22.68 12.80
N ASN A 330 20.88 21.97 13.80
CA ASN A 330 21.49 21.87 15.12
C ASN A 330 22.85 21.15 15.05
N ILE A 331 22.98 20.11 14.24
CA ILE A 331 24.26 19.41 13.99
C ILE A 331 25.33 20.39 13.49
N LEU A 332 25.00 21.27 12.54
CA LEU A 332 25.97 22.20 11.95
C LEU A 332 26.51 23.22 12.95
N VAL A 333 25.73 23.56 13.97
CA VAL A 333 26.14 24.56 14.98
C VAL A 333 26.86 23.96 16.18
N VAL A 334 27.01 22.63 16.26
CA VAL A 334 27.71 21.96 17.38
C VAL A 334 29.18 22.37 17.45
N CYS A 335 29.93 22.19 16.36
CA CYS A 335 31.35 22.55 16.29
C CYS A 335 31.83 22.62 14.83
N LYS A 336 33.05 23.15 14.58
CA LYS A 336 33.63 23.24 13.24
C LYS A 336 33.73 21.88 12.53
N ARG A 337 34.02 20.81 13.26
CA ARG A 337 34.09 19.44 12.72
C ARG A 337 32.72 18.98 12.22
N PHE A 338 31.68 19.18 13.01
CA PHE A 338 30.31 18.79 12.65
C PHE A 338 29.71 19.71 11.60
N TYR A 339 30.09 20.99 11.57
CA TYR A 339 29.80 21.87 10.45
C TYR A 339 30.35 21.26 9.15
N ARG A 340 31.64 20.94 9.11
CA ARG A 340 32.29 20.35 7.91
C ARG A 340 31.64 19.02 7.50
N LEU A 341 31.42 18.10 8.44
CA LEU A 341 30.85 16.77 8.14
C LEU A 341 29.34 16.85 7.81
N GLY A 342 28.61 17.68 8.55
CA GLY A 342 27.16 17.84 8.44
C GLY A 342 26.72 18.63 7.22
N LEU A 343 27.56 19.56 6.71
CA LEU A 343 27.18 20.46 5.61
C LEU A 343 26.82 19.67 4.35
N GLY A 344 27.59 18.61 4.06
CA GLY A 344 27.28 17.67 2.98
C GLY A 344 25.89 17.06 3.14
N TYR A 345 25.52 16.62 4.35
CA TYR A 345 24.19 16.10 4.61
C TYR A 345 23.10 17.17 4.49
N MET A 346 23.36 18.44 4.85
CA MET A 346 22.40 19.54 4.71
C MET A 346 22.10 19.91 3.26
N TYR A 347 23.10 19.86 2.39
CA TYR A 347 22.92 20.23 0.98
C TYR A 347 22.61 19.03 0.08
N ALA A 348 22.97 17.81 0.48
CA ALA A 348 22.73 16.61 -0.32
C ALA A 348 21.27 16.41 -0.70
N VAL A 349 20.35 16.63 0.24
CA VAL A 349 18.91 16.56 0.02
C VAL A 349 18.27 17.78 0.69
N PRO A 350 18.23 18.96 0.04
CA PRO A 350 17.69 20.15 0.67
C PRO A 350 16.21 19.93 0.99
N HIS A 351 15.76 20.46 2.13
CA HIS A 351 14.35 20.43 2.51
C HIS A 351 13.82 21.85 2.54
N PHE A 352 12.60 21.99 2.03
CA PHE A 352 11.92 23.27 1.92
C PHE A 352 10.67 23.21 2.79
N ALA A 353 10.48 24.20 3.67
CA ALA A 353 9.33 24.25 4.55
C ALA A 353 8.05 24.54 3.73
N GLU A 354 7.01 23.72 3.90
CA GLU A 354 5.78 23.76 3.10
C GLU A 354 5.15 25.18 3.04
N GLN A 355 5.10 25.88 4.16
CA GLN A 355 4.52 27.23 4.26
C GLN A 355 5.31 28.32 3.51
N SER A 356 6.54 28.03 3.08
CA SER A 356 7.43 29.00 2.43
C SER A 356 8.32 28.36 1.37
N VAL A 357 7.79 27.32 0.71
CA VAL A 357 8.55 26.47 -0.21
C VAL A 357 9.20 27.30 -1.32
N GLU A 358 8.45 28.18 -1.97
CA GLU A 358 8.91 29.05 -3.05
C GLU A 358 10.11 29.91 -2.63
N ARG A 359 9.97 30.69 -1.56
CA ARG A 359 11.03 31.58 -1.07
C ARG A 359 12.27 30.80 -0.62
N SER A 360 12.07 29.65 0.02
CA SER A 360 13.16 28.80 0.50
C SER A 360 13.93 28.16 -0.66
N VAL A 361 13.21 27.75 -1.71
CA VAL A 361 13.79 27.25 -2.96
C VAL A 361 14.58 28.35 -3.66
N ASP A 362 14.02 29.53 -3.84
CA ASP A 362 14.70 30.64 -4.51
C ASP A 362 15.98 31.04 -3.74
N ALA A 363 15.92 31.11 -2.40
CA ALA A 363 17.08 31.38 -1.56
C ALA A 363 18.16 30.29 -1.68
N PHE A 364 17.75 29.01 -1.71
CA PHE A 364 18.65 27.89 -1.92
C PHE A 364 19.33 27.97 -3.29
N ILE A 365 18.56 28.22 -4.36
CA ILE A 365 19.06 28.34 -5.73
C ILE A 365 20.12 29.45 -5.83
N ASN A 366 19.79 30.65 -5.33
CA ASN A 366 20.74 31.76 -5.27
C ASN A 366 22.03 31.39 -4.52
N LYS A 367 21.91 30.59 -3.44
CA LYS A 367 23.05 30.16 -2.63
C LYS A 367 23.94 29.14 -3.34
N VAL A 368 23.37 28.16 -4.04
CA VAL A 368 24.16 27.17 -4.79
C VAL A 368 24.74 27.75 -6.07
N GLN A 369 24.05 28.68 -6.73
CA GLN A 369 24.58 29.38 -7.91
C GLN A 369 25.75 30.31 -7.56
N SER A 370 25.75 30.91 -6.36
CA SER A 370 26.86 31.74 -5.89
C SER A 370 28.02 30.95 -5.29
N SER A 371 27.91 29.63 -5.12
CA SER A 371 28.95 28.80 -4.48
C SER A 371 29.05 27.42 -5.13
N GLY A 372 30.09 27.23 -5.96
CA GLY A 372 30.39 25.93 -6.58
C GLY A 372 30.64 24.81 -5.57
N GLU A 373 31.23 25.13 -4.41
CA GLU A 373 31.41 24.17 -3.32
C GLU A 373 30.05 23.64 -2.82
N LEU A 374 29.10 24.52 -2.51
CA LEU A 374 27.76 24.12 -2.06
C LEU A 374 26.97 23.41 -3.16
N ALA A 375 27.09 23.87 -4.40
CA ALA A 375 26.49 23.20 -5.56
C ALA A 375 26.97 21.75 -5.68
N SER A 376 28.27 21.50 -5.47
CA SER A 376 28.85 20.16 -5.51
C SER A 376 28.34 19.25 -4.38
N LEU A 377 27.78 19.78 -3.29
CA LEU A 377 27.21 18.98 -2.21
C LEU A 377 25.79 18.48 -2.53
N VAL A 378 25.10 19.07 -3.50
CA VAL A 378 23.72 18.73 -3.86
C VAL A 378 23.66 17.39 -4.58
N ARG A 379 22.77 16.50 -4.11
CA ARG A 379 22.63 15.14 -4.64
C ARG A 379 21.24 14.81 -5.12
N VAL A 380 20.23 15.33 -4.46
CA VAL A 380 18.82 15.10 -4.78
C VAL A 380 18.10 16.41 -4.65
N LEU A 381 17.25 16.74 -5.60
CA LEU A 381 16.32 17.87 -5.50
C LEU A 381 14.90 17.32 -5.33
N TYR A 382 14.09 17.92 -4.44
CA TYR A 382 12.71 17.50 -4.23
C TYR A 382 11.87 18.62 -3.61
N ALA A 383 10.80 19.02 -4.30
CA ALA A 383 9.86 20.05 -3.85
C ALA A 383 8.52 19.93 -4.59
N PRO A 384 7.69 18.92 -4.29
CA PRO A 384 6.51 18.54 -5.07
C PRO A 384 5.38 19.59 -5.04
N MET A 385 5.48 20.57 -4.14
CA MET A 385 4.48 21.63 -3.95
C MET A 385 4.87 22.94 -4.65
N LEU A 386 5.87 22.92 -5.53
CA LEU A 386 6.24 24.10 -6.31
C LEU A 386 5.15 24.44 -7.33
N SER A 387 4.74 25.70 -7.37
CA SER A 387 3.72 26.19 -8.31
C SER A 387 4.23 26.26 -9.74
N ALA A 388 5.55 26.37 -9.92
CA ALA A 388 6.21 26.40 -11.22
C ALA A 388 7.63 25.82 -11.12
N PRO A 389 8.15 25.20 -12.19
CA PRO A 389 9.53 24.75 -12.24
C PRO A 389 10.53 25.87 -11.96
N ARG A 390 11.69 25.50 -11.41
CA ARG A 390 12.79 26.43 -11.09
C ARG A 390 14.08 26.01 -11.75
N ARG A 391 14.69 26.94 -12.49
CA ARG A 391 15.94 26.70 -13.19
C ARG A 391 17.14 26.87 -12.27
N ILE A 392 18.04 25.89 -12.27
CA ILE A 392 19.30 25.95 -11.53
C ILE A 392 20.47 25.91 -12.52
N SER A 393 21.16 27.05 -12.62
CA SER A 393 22.39 27.18 -13.40
C SER A 393 23.61 27.10 -12.50
N ALA A 394 23.81 25.99 -11.80
CA ALA A 394 25.00 25.70 -10.98
C ALA A 394 25.67 24.36 -11.35
N PRO A 395 26.99 24.19 -11.15
CA PRO A 395 27.70 22.95 -11.45
C PRO A 395 27.40 21.89 -10.38
N LEU A 396 26.22 21.27 -10.44
CA LEU A 396 25.76 20.25 -9.49
C LEU A 396 26.42 18.88 -9.78
N THR A 397 27.74 18.81 -9.68
CA THR A 397 28.56 17.66 -10.12
C THR A 397 28.17 16.32 -9.48
N ASN A 398 27.61 16.35 -8.27
CA ASN A 398 27.18 15.17 -7.52
C ASN A 398 25.65 14.94 -7.52
N LEU A 399 24.90 15.67 -8.37
CA LEU A 399 23.46 15.50 -8.51
C LEU A 399 23.15 14.12 -9.11
N VAL A 400 22.39 13.32 -8.37
CA VAL A 400 21.95 11.97 -8.72
C VAL A 400 20.49 11.95 -9.17
N HIS A 401 19.64 12.79 -8.57
CA HIS A 401 18.19 12.79 -8.81
C HIS A 401 17.64 14.21 -8.99
N ALA A 402 17.00 14.49 -10.13
CA ALA A 402 16.45 15.80 -10.49
C ALA A 402 15.01 15.70 -11.03
N PRO A 403 13.98 16.10 -10.28
CA PRO A 403 12.58 16.04 -10.73
C PRO A 403 12.18 17.29 -11.53
N LYS A 404 11.01 17.25 -12.17
CA LYS A 404 10.54 18.31 -13.10
C LYS A 404 10.41 19.68 -12.48
N GLU A 405 10.24 19.75 -11.16
CA GLU A 405 10.13 21.03 -10.46
C GLU A 405 11.48 21.78 -10.44
N PHE A 406 12.59 21.11 -10.77
CA PHE A 406 13.91 21.72 -10.92
C PHE A 406 14.48 21.48 -12.32
N GLU A 407 14.51 22.54 -13.13
CA GLU A 407 15.11 22.53 -14.46
C GLU A 407 16.62 22.67 -14.34
N VAL A 408 17.31 21.54 -14.48
CA VAL A 408 18.78 21.47 -14.43
C VAL A 408 19.36 21.07 -15.77
N PHE A 409 18.61 20.41 -16.64
CA PHE A 409 19.08 19.91 -17.93
C PHE A 409 18.61 20.82 -19.07
N PRO A 410 19.45 21.12 -20.07
CA PRO A 410 20.83 20.66 -20.28
C PRO A 410 21.91 21.49 -19.56
N GLN A 411 21.56 22.54 -18.82
CA GLN A 411 22.54 23.51 -18.29
C GLN A 411 23.56 22.89 -17.33
N LEU A 412 23.14 21.92 -16.53
CA LEU A 412 23.97 21.11 -15.65
C LEU A 412 25.21 20.61 -16.40
N VAL A 413 24.99 20.02 -17.57
CA VAL A 413 26.03 19.41 -18.39
C VAL A 413 26.97 20.45 -18.99
N ASN A 414 26.43 21.60 -19.38
CA ASN A 414 27.21 22.72 -19.92
C ASN A 414 28.10 23.39 -18.86
N GLN A 415 27.78 23.19 -17.58
CA GLN A 415 28.53 23.74 -16.46
C GLN A 415 29.49 22.74 -15.82
N LEU A 416 29.49 21.48 -16.25
CA LEU A 416 30.48 20.51 -15.79
C LEU A 416 31.87 20.89 -16.32
N PRO A 417 32.92 20.82 -15.48
CA PRO A 417 34.29 20.98 -15.94
C PRO A 417 34.63 19.98 -17.05
N ASP A 418 35.51 20.35 -17.97
CA ASP A 418 35.92 19.48 -19.06
C ASP A 418 36.46 18.14 -18.53
N GLY A 419 36.06 17.05 -19.18
CA GLY A 419 36.38 15.68 -18.77
C GLY A 419 35.57 15.16 -17.56
N THR A 420 34.74 15.97 -16.92
CA THR A 420 33.90 15.54 -15.81
C THR A 420 32.57 14.98 -16.31
N GLN A 421 32.22 13.79 -15.83
CA GLN A 421 30.93 13.16 -16.08
C GLN A 421 29.94 13.47 -14.95
N SER A 422 28.67 13.62 -15.29
CA SER A 422 27.58 13.82 -14.35
C SER A 422 27.34 12.57 -13.50
N ALA A 423 27.02 12.77 -12.21
CA ALA A 423 26.55 11.72 -11.32
C ALA A 423 25.05 11.39 -11.47
N LEU A 424 24.36 12.03 -12.43
CA LEU A 424 22.91 11.92 -12.60
C LEU A 424 22.50 10.49 -12.97
N GLU A 425 21.64 9.89 -12.14
CA GLU A 425 21.11 8.52 -12.33
C GLU A 425 19.62 8.55 -12.66
N TRP A 426 18.88 9.56 -12.19
CA TRP A 426 17.46 9.72 -12.46
C TRP A 426 17.16 11.20 -12.76
N MET A 427 16.40 11.45 -13.83
CA MET A 427 15.90 12.80 -14.12
C MET A 427 14.49 12.81 -14.70
N GLU A 428 13.71 13.81 -14.32
CA GLU A 428 12.49 14.24 -14.97
C GLU A 428 12.61 15.73 -15.30
N GLN A 429 12.54 16.11 -16.58
CA GLN A 429 12.88 17.48 -17.02
C GLN A 429 11.85 18.01 -18.02
N SER A 430 11.40 19.24 -17.83
CA SER A 430 10.59 19.96 -18.83
C SER A 430 11.52 20.74 -19.75
N LEU A 431 11.58 20.29 -21.00
CA LEU A 431 12.48 20.83 -22.01
C LEU A 431 11.58 21.48 -23.06
N ALA A 432 11.29 22.78 -22.94
CA ALA A 432 10.33 23.44 -23.82
C ALA A 432 10.67 23.25 -25.32
N SER A 433 11.53 24.11 -25.88
CA SER A 433 12.12 23.93 -27.21
C SER A 433 13.64 23.87 -27.11
N GLU A 434 14.14 23.39 -25.97
CA GLU A 434 15.57 23.28 -25.74
C GLU A 434 16.14 22.14 -26.60
N ALA A 435 17.30 22.42 -27.19
CA ALA A 435 18.01 21.50 -28.06
C ALA A 435 18.74 20.43 -27.24
N ILE A 436 18.47 19.17 -27.52
CA ILE A 436 19.11 18.01 -26.92
C ILE A 436 20.06 17.42 -27.95
N THR A 437 21.34 17.35 -27.59
CA THR A 437 22.36 16.80 -28.47
C THR A 437 23.00 15.54 -27.90
N THR A 438 23.67 14.76 -28.75
CA THR A 438 24.33 13.52 -28.31
C THR A 438 25.53 13.80 -27.42
N SER A 439 26.26 14.90 -27.66
CA SER A 439 27.38 15.29 -26.80
C SER A 439 26.93 15.64 -25.37
N ILE A 440 25.79 16.31 -25.21
CA ILE A 440 25.24 16.63 -23.89
C ILE A 440 24.88 15.34 -23.15
N LEU A 441 24.22 14.40 -23.83
CA LEU A 441 23.84 13.12 -23.23
C LEU A 441 25.05 12.23 -22.90
N SER A 442 26.14 12.33 -23.67
CA SER A 442 27.38 11.57 -23.42
C SER A 442 28.06 11.93 -22.09
N LYS A 443 27.76 13.10 -21.54
CA LYS A 443 28.24 13.54 -20.22
C LYS A 443 27.40 12.98 -19.06
N THR A 444 26.35 12.20 -19.32
CA THR A 444 25.49 11.56 -18.29
C THR A 444 25.47 10.04 -18.40
N PRO A 445 26.63 9.34 -18.38
CA PRO A 445 26.68 7.90 -18.66
C PRO A 445 26.02 7.03 -17.58
N LYS A 446 25.87 7.56 -16.36
CA LYS A 446 25.23 6.88 -15.22
C LYS A 446 23.70 6.98 -15.22
N LEU A 447 23.12 7.73 -16.15
CA LEU A 447 21.69 7.97 -16.21
C LEU A 447 20.95 6.65 -16.47
N ARG A 448 20.13 6.22 -15.52
CA ARG A 448 19.31 5.01 -15.59
C ARG A 448 17.88 5.31 -15.98
N THR A 449 17.33 6.44 -15.53
CA THR A 449 15.96 6.85 -15.85
C THR A 449 15.95 8.28 -16.37
N ALA A 450 15.37 8.47 -17.54
CA ALA A 450 15.16 9.77 -18.15
C ALA A 450 13.68 9.96 -18.48
N ILE A 451 13.06 11.00 -17.91
CA ILE A 451 11.70 11.43 -18.24
C ILE A 451 11.78 12.84 -18.82
N LEU A 452 11.47 13.00 -20.09
CA LEU A 452 11.59 14.27 -20.81
C LEU A 452 10.22 14.73 -21.27
N HIS A 453 9.85 15.95 -20.89
CA HIS A 453 8.62 16.61 -21.34
C HIS A 453 9.00 17.68 -22.38
N GLY A 454 8.85 17.38 -23.66
CA GLY A 454 9.26 18.23 -24.79
C GLY A 454 10.66 17.91 -25.34
N GLY A 455 11.31 18.94 -25.88
CA GLY A 455 12.69 18.92 -26.39
C GLY A 455 12.78 18.73 -27.89
N VAL A 456 13.79 19.33 -28.52
CA VAL A 456 14.07 19.18 -29.97
C VAL A 456 15.49 18.66 -30.18
N PRO A 457 15.79 17.95 -31.28
CA PRO A 457 17.16 17.57 -31.59
C PRO A 457 17.99 18.83 -31.82
N GLY A 458 19.17 18.90 -31.20
CA GLY A 458 20.16 19.91 -31.53
C GLY A 458 21.01 19.49 -32.74
N TYR A 459 21.41 20.47 -33.55
CA TYR A 459 22.30 20.23 -34.70
C TYR A 459 23.75 20.10 -34.22
N GLU A 460 24.33 18.92 -34.33
CA GLU A 460 25.76 18.68 -34.17
C GLU A 460 26.34 18.37 -35.55
N GLY A 461 27.37 19.09 -35.98
CA GLY A 461 28.05 18.86 -37.26
C GLY A 461 28.94 17.60 -37.29
N GLY A 462 28.70 16.62 -36.41
CA GLY A 462 29.51 15.41 -36.24
C GLY A 462 28.65 14.16 -36.09
N ASP A 463 29.30 12.99 -36.21
CA ASP A 463 28.63 11.70 -36.05
C ASP A 463 28.03 11.56 -34.63
N PRO A 464 26.80 11.03 -34.49
CA PRO A 464 26.17 10.87 -33.19
C PRO A 464 26.96 9.91 -32.29
N VAL A 465 27.14 10.31 -31.02
CA VAL A 465 27.81 9.46 -30.01
C VAL A 465 26.92 8.26 -29.69
N ARG A 466 27.30 7.09 -30.21
CA ARG A 466 26.51 5.86 -30.11
C ARG A 466 26.33 5.35 -28.68
N ASP A 467 27.34 5.51 -27.84
CA ASP A 467 27.43 4.98 -26.48
C ASP A 467 27.15 6.03 -25.39
N ALA A 468 26.41 7.10 -25.73
CA ALA A 468 26.18 8.23 -24.82
C ALA A 468 25.49 7.85 -23.49
N LEU A 469 24.59 6.86 -23.50
CA LEU A 469 23.76 6.49 -22.34
C LEU A 469 23.78 4.97 -22.10
N PRO A 470 24.93 4.39 -21.69
CA PRO A 470 25.08 2.94 -21.59
C PRO A 470 24.24 2.34 -20.47
N CYS A 471 23.98 3.08 -19.39
CA CYS A 471 23.21 2.62 -18.22
C CYS A 471 21.71 2.94 -18.29
N LEU A 472 21.19 3.54 -19.37
CA LEU A 472 19.79 3.95 -19.43
C LEU A 472 18.87 2.74 -19.50
N GLU A 473 18.10 2.52 -18.42
CA GLU A 473 17.15 1.42 -18.25
C GLU A 473 15.73 1.83 -18.62
N THR A 474 15.35 3.08 -18.31
CA THR A 474 14.00 3.62 -18.51
C THR A 474 14.04 4.95 -19.25
N LEU A 475 13.33 5.04 -20.38
CA LEU A 475 13.16 6.27 -21.15
C LEU A 475 11.67 6.61 -21.26
N HIS A 476 11.28 7.78 -20.81
CA HIS A 476 9.93 8.32 -20.94
C HIS A 476 9.99 9.63 -21.71
N LEU A 477 9.31 9.68 -22.85
CA LEU A 477 9.17 10.87 -23.67
C LEU A 477 7.72 11.33 -23.69
N SER A 478 7.47 12.52 -23.13
CA SER A 478 6.20 13.20 -23.19
C SER A 478 6.26 14.36 -24.16
N ASP A 479 5.38 14.33 -25.17
CA ASP A 479 5.31 15.34 -26.23
C ASP A 479 6.66 15.74 -26.87
N PRO A 480 7.53 14.77 -27.26
CA PRO A 480 8.82 15.10 -27.84
C PRO A 480 8.65 15.91 -29.14
N GLY A 481 9.57 16.84 -29.38
CA GLY A 481 9.66 17.59 -30.63
C GLY A 481 10.14 16.71 -31.80
N PRO A 482 9.91 17.15 -33.06
CA PRO A 482 10.30 16.40 -34.25
C PRO A 482 11.77 16.02 -34.27
N GLY A 483 12.06 14.74 -34.52
CA GLY A 483 13.42 14.19 -34.63
C GLY A 483 14.10 13.85 -33.30
N LEU A 484 13.52 14.17 -32.14
CA LEU A 484 14.15 13.79 -30.85
C LEU A 484 14.21 12.26 -30.67
N LEU A 485 13.17 11.55 -31.11
CA LEU A 485 13.16 10.08 -31.14
C LEU A 485 14.28 9.49 -32.01
N ASP A 486 14.62 10.16 -33.12
CA ASP A 486 15.72 9.72 -33.99
C ASP A 486 17.07 9.83 -33.28
N VAL A 487 17.28 10.87 -32.47
CA VAL A 487 18.50 11.01 -31.66
C VAL A 487 18.69 9.78 -30.78
N PHE A 488 17.67 9.37 -30.01
CA PHE A 488 17.74 8.16 -29.19
C PHE A 488 17.76 6.87 -30.03
N GLY A 489 17.15 6.87 -31.22
CA GLY A 489 17.16 5.73 -32.16
C GLY A 489 18.56 5.46 -32.74
N THR A 490 19.41 6.48 -32.85
CA THR A 490 20.81 6.33 -33.32
C THR A 490 21.79 5.85 -32.25
N MET A 491 21.43 5.96 -30.96
CA MET A 491 22.23 5.47 -29.84
C MET A 491 22.06 3.95 -29.67
N GLU A 492 23.02 3.30 -29.00
CA GLU A 492 22.98 1.85 -28.76
C GLU A 492 22.08 1.44 -27.58
N LEU A 493 21.94 2.28 -26.55
CA LEU A 493 21.09 2.05 -25.36
C LEU A 493 21.02 0.59 -24.89
N PRO A 494 22.15 -0.07 -24.56
CA PRO A 494 22.20 -1.51 -24.32
C PRO A 494 21.40 -1.95 -23.08
N SER A 495 21.24 -1.06 -22.10
CA SER A 495 20.53 -1.33 -20.84
C SER A 495 19.03 -1.02 -20.91
N LEU A 496 18.52 -0.50 -22.03
CA LEU A 496 17.13 -0.06 -22.12
C LEU A 496 16.18 -1.24 -21.97
N ARG A 497 15.24 -1.15 -21.01
CA ARG A 497 14.21 -2.17 -20.73
C ARG A 497 12.80 -1.58 -20.73
N ASN A 498 12.65 -0.31 -20.35
CA ASN A 498 11.34 0.32 -20.22
C ASN A 498 11.26 1.55 -21.12
N PHE A 499 10.20 1.63 -21.92
CA PHE A 499 9.94 2.80 -22.76
C PHE A 499 8.52 3.30 -22.55
N VAL A 500 8.36 4.60 -22.33
CA VAL A 500 7.07 5.28 -22.17
C VAL A 500 6.98 6.41 -23.18
N PHE A 501 5.88 6.47 -23.92
CA PHE A 501 5.63 7.49 -24.93
C PHE A 501 4.21 8.02 -24.74
N THR A 502 4.01 9.35 -24.63
CA THR A 502 2.69 9.90 -24.27
C THR A 502 1.96 10.68 -25.37
N ARG A 503 2.57 10.85 -26.53
CA ARG A 503 1.99 11.67 -27.62
C ARG A 503 1.08 10.86 -28.54
N ALA A 504 -0.04 11.46 -28.95
CA ALA A 504 -1.05 10.79 -29.79
C ALA A 504 -0.87 11.00 -31.30
N ASP A 505 -0.14 12.04 -31.74
CA ASP A 505 -0.09 12.47 -33.14
C ASP A 505 1.32 12.72 -33.70
N GLY A 506 1.47 12.55 -35.02
CA GLY A 506 2.55 13.13 -35.81
C GLY A 506 3.92 12.42 -35.87
N HIS A 507 4.26 11.52 -34.94
CA HIS A 507 5.62 10.93 -34.85
C HIS A 507 5.67 9.42 -35.07
N THR A 508 4.71 8.88 -35.82
CA THR A 508 4.65 7.44 -36.11
C THR A 508 5.92 6.90 -36.78
N PRO A 509 6.51 7.57 -37.80
CA PRO A 509 7.72 7.07 -38.45
C PRO A 509 8.96 7.06 -37.54
N GLU A 510 9.16 8.10 -36.73
CA GLU A 510 10.26 8.20 -35.77
C GLU A 510 10.13 7.12 -34.68
N LEU A 511 8.91 6.94 -34.16
CA LEU A 511 8.62 5.91 -33.16
C LEU A 511 8.90 4.51 -33.71
N LEU A 512 8.48 4.22 -34.94
CA LEU A 512 8.76 2.95 -35.61
C LEU A 512 10.26 2.72 -35.81
N ARG A 513 11.04 3.75 -36.18
CA ARG A 513 12.50 3.65 -36.29
C ARG A 513 13.15 3.39 -34.94
N PHE A 514 12.73 4.10 -33.90
CA PHE A 514 13.22 3.89 -32.53
C PHE A 514 12.94 2.46 -32.04
N LEU A 515 11.70 1.98 -32.19
CA LEU A 515 11.33 0.62 -31.81
C LEU A 515 11.99 -0.43 -32.71
N GLY A 516 12.29 -0.12 -33.97
CA GLY A 516 13.09 -0.97 -34.83
C GLY A 516 14.52 -1.17 -34.31
N ALA A 517 15.13 -0.11 -33.74
CA ALA A 517 16.46 -0.17 -33.15
C ALA A 517 16.49 -0.84 -31.77
N HIS A 518 15.46 -0.62 -30.95
CA HIS A 518 15.50 -0.94 -29.51
C HIS A 518 14.42 -1.89 -29.02
N GLY A 519 13.37 -2.14 -29.79
CA GLY A 519 12.17 -2.87 -29.35
C GLY A 519 12.47 -4.29 -28.84
N GLN A 520 13.47 -4.97 -29.41
CA GLN A 520 13.88 -6.30 -28.93
C GLN A 520 14.47 -6.29 -27.51
N LYS A 521 14.95 -5.15 -27.00
CA LYS A 521 15.52 -5.02 -25.65
C LYS A 521 14.44 -4.72 -24.60
N LEU A 522 13.28 -4.24 -25.03
CA LEU A 522 12.23 -3.78 -24.14
C LEU A 522 11.52 -4.95 -23.45
N LEU A 523 11.28 -4.77 -22.15
CA LEU A 523 10.47 -5.63 -21.29
C LEU A 523 9.14 -4.98 -20.92
N SER A 524 9.09 -3.64 -20.89
CA SER A 524 7.87 -2.85 -20.68
C SER A 524 7.75 -1.73 -21.70
N LEU A 525 6.56 -1.56 -22.25
CA LEU A 525 6.23 -0.52 -23.21
C LEU A 525 4.93 0.17 -22.79
N SER A 526 4.94 1.48 -22.59
CA SER A 526 3.75 2.25 -22.23
C SER A 526 3.41 3.28 -23.31
N ILE A 527 2.18 3.24 -23.82
CA ILE A 527 1.70 4.07 -24.94
C ILE A 527 0.27 4.56 -24.69
N PRO A 528 -0.21 5.61 -25.39
CA PRO A 528 -1.61 6.01 -25.35
C PRO A 528 -2.47 4.97 -26.07
N ALA A 529 -3.67 4.69 -25.56
CA ALA A 529 -4.61 3.74 -26.16
C ALA A 529 -5.01 4.13 -27.59
N ALA A 530 -5.08 5.43 -27.88
CA ALA A 530 -5.45 5.95 -29.19
C ALA A 530 -4.40 5.65 -30.29
N LEU A 531 -3.17 5.30 -29.92
CA LEU A 531 -2.11 5.00 -30.87
C LEU A 531 -2.49 3.74 -31.67
N SER A 532 -2.60 3.88 -33.00
CA SER A 532 -3.00 2.79 -33.91
C SER A 532 -1.86 2.43 -34.87
N ILE A 533 -0.84 1.75 -34.34
CA ILE A 533 0.32 1.30 -35.12
C ILE A 533 0.38 -0.24 -35.05
N PRO A 534 -0.16 -0.96 -36.05
CA PRO A 534 -0.25 -2.43 -36.01
C PRO A 534 1.09 -3.15 -35.82
N GLN A 535 2.16 -2.57 -36.36
CA GLN A 535 3.51 -3.14 -36.37
C GLN A 535 4.27 -2.92 -35.06
N LEU A 536 3.73 -2.12 -34.13
CA LEU A 536 4.43 -1.70 -32.92
C LEU A 536 4.82 -2.89 -32.03
N LEU A 537 3.90 -3.84 -31.83
CA LEU A 537 4.16 -5.03 -31.02
C LEU A 537 5.04 -6.06 -31.74
N ASP A 538 5.02 -6.08 -33.08
CA ASP A 538 5.91 -6.94 -33.88
C ASP A 538 7.40 -6.53 -33.70
N LEU A 539 7.68 -5.25 -33.44
CA LEU A 539 9.03 -4.74 -33.19
C LEU A 539 9.52 -5.00 -31.76
N CYS A 540 8.62 -5.38 -30.84
CA CYS A 540 8.92 -5.49 -29.41
C CYS A 540 8.66 -6.89 -28.86
N PRO A 541 9.21 -7.98 -29.44
CA PRO A 541 8.78 -9.36 -29.16
C PRO A 541 8.98 -9.82 -27.71
N ASN A 542 9.82 -9.13 -26.93
CA ASN A 542 10.20 -9.51 -25.57
C ASN A 542 9.41 -8.75 -24.48
N ILE A 543 8.49 -7.85 -24.84
CA ILE A 543 7.73 -7.11 -23.84
C ILE A 543 6.80 -8.05 -23.08
N THR A 544 6.86 -7.94 -21.75
CA THR A 544 6.04 -8.71 -20.81
C THR A 544 4.91 -7.88 -20.21
N GLU A 545 5.06 -6.56 -20.24
CA GLU A 545 4.10 -5.59 -19.74
C GLU A 545 3.80 -4.52 -20.80
N LEU A 546 2.52 -4.30 -21.10
CA LEU A 546 2.04 -3.22 -21.94
C LEU A 546 1.30 -2.19 -21.08
N GLY A 547 1.88 -1.01 -20.92
CA GLY A 547 1.27 0.12 -20.24
C GLY A 547 0.32 0.91 -21.15
N ILE A 548 -0.85 1.25 -20.62
CA ILE A 548 -1.82 2.17 -21.22
C ILE A 548 -1.91 3.38 -20.31
N ILE A 549 -1.33 4.49 -20.75
CA ILE A 549 -1.15 5.69 -19.90
C ILE A 549 -2.40 6.56 -19.77
N ASP A 550 -3.49 6.20 -20.43
CA ASP A 550 -4.77 6.90 -20.34
C ASP A 550 -5.25 6.95 -18.88
N THR A 551 -5.97 8.01 -18.54
CA THR A 551 -6.56 8.19 -17.20
C THR A 551 -7.88 7.43 -17.04
N ILE A 552 -8.39 6.82 -18.12
CA ILE A 552 -9.65 6.10 -18.21
C ILE A 552 -9.38 4.82 -19.02
N PRO A 553 -9.93 3.65 -18.64
CA PRO A 553 -9.73 2.44 -19.43
C PRO A 553 -10.38 2.63 -20.82
N PRO A 554 -9.66 2.38 -21.91
CA PRO A 554 -10.19 2.55 -23.25
C PRO A 554 -11.16 1.41 -23.59
N ALA A 555 -12.18 1.66 -24.40
CA ALA A 555 -13.09 0.59 -24.84
C ALA A 555 -12.37 -0.48 -25.71
N LYS A 556 -11.32 -0.08 -26.42
CA LYS A 556 -10.48 -0.97 -27.24
C LYS A 556 -9.06 -0.40 -27.36
N VAL A 557 -8.11 -1.27 -27.66
CA VAL A 557 -6.71 -0.88 -27.93
C VAL A 557 -6.38 -1.26 -29.38
N PRO A 558 -6.46 -0.33 -30.34
CA PRO A 558 -6.27 -0.62 -31.77
C PRO A 558 -4.93 -1.30 -32.09
N THR A 559 -3.88 -0.99 -31.32
CA THR A 559 -2.57 -1.62 -31.46
C THR A 559 -2.61 -3.12 -31.15
N ILE A 560 -3.36 -3.56 -30.13
CA ILE A 560 -3.56 -4.99 -29.84
C ILE A 560 -4.49 -5.63 -30.89
N GLU A 561 -5.55 -4.94 -31.32
CA GLU A 561 -6.53 -5.50 -32.27
C GLU A 561 -5.89 -5.92 -33.61
N LYS A 562 -4.93 -5.11 -34.08
CA LYS A 562 -4.31 -5.27 -35.39
C LYS A 562 -2.94 -6.00 -35.36
N CYS A 563 -2.41 -6.32 -34.19
CA CYS A 563 -1.12 -6.99 -34.07
C CYS A 563 -1.22 -8.49 -34.41
N LYS A 564 -0.07 -9.13 -34.61
CA LYS A 564 0.02 -10.60 -34.61
C LYS A 564 -0.03 -11.12 -33.16
N PRO A 565 -0.39 -12.40 -32.94
CA PRO A 565 -0.38 -12.97 -31.61
C PRO A 565 0.98 -12.83 -30.90
N HIS A 566 1.01 -12.07 -29.81
CA HIS A 566 2.18 -11.73 -29.03
C HIS A 566 2.26 -12.58 -27.76
N ARG A 567 3.19 -13.53 -27.71
CA ARG A 567 3.26 -14.58 -26.68
C ARG A 567 3.95 -14.17 -25.38
N ALA A 568 4.65 -13.04 -25.35
CA ALA A 568 5.39 -12.61 -24.16
C ALA A 568 4.59 -11.70 -23.22
N ILE A 569 3.57 -10.98 -23.72
CA ILE A 569 2.80 -10.02 -22.91
C ILE A 569 1.96 -10.80 -21.91
N ALA A 570 2.35 -10.72 -20.64
CA ALA A 570 1.66 -11.33 -19.53
C ALA A 570 0.78 -10.34 -18.77
N ARG A 571 1.03 -9.03 -18.93
CA ARG A 571 0.38 -7.98 -18.17
C ARG A 571 0.01 -6.76 -19.01
N ILE A 572 -1.19 -6.21 -18.76
CA ILE A 572 -1.55 -4.84 -19.17
C ILE A 572 -1.55 -3.96 -17.93
N ALA A 573 -0.88 -2.81 -17.97
CA ALA A 573 -0.78 -1.89 -16.84
C ALA A 573 -1.44 -0.54 -17.14
N PHE A 574 -2.08 0.06 -16.14
CA PHE A 574 -2.66 1.40 -16.20
C PHE A 574 -1.99 2.28 -15.13
N PRO A 575 -0.82 2.85 -15.41
CA PRO A 575 -0.04 3.59 -14.42
C PRO A 575 -0.72 4.88 -13.93
N ASN A 576 -1.73 5.37 -14.66
CA ASN A 576 -2.45 6.61 -14.34
C ASN A 576 -3.89 6.39 -13.87
N ILE A 577 -4.35 5.13 -13.79
CA ILE A 577 -5.70 4.81 -13.31
C ILE A 577 -5.62 4.31 -11.89
N SER A 578 -6.39 4.95 -11.02
CA SER A 578 -6.69 4.42 -9.70
C SER A 578 -8.12 3.88 -9.69
N VAL A 579 -8.33 2.71 -9.10
CA VAL A 579 -9.66 2.10 -8.95
C VAL A 579 -10.29 2.50 -7.60
N ASP A 580 -9.78 3.57 -6.97
CA ASP A 580 -10.36 4.18 -5.77
C ASP A 580 -11.26 5.39 -6.04
N SER A 581 -11.11 6.05 -7.19
CA SER A 581 -11.68 7.37 -7.46
C SER A 581 -13.05 7.27 -8.13
N TRP A 582 -14.08 7.00 -7.33
CA TRP A 582 -15.49 7.00 -7.75
C TRP A 582 -16.07 8.39 -8.09
N THR A 583 -15.23 9.43 -8.13
CA THR A 583 -15.69 10.77 -8.50
C THR A 583 -16.15 10.84 -9.95
N GLN A 584 -15.80 9.87 -10.79
CA GLN A 584 -16.18 9.86 -12.21
C GLN A 584 -17.31 8.84 -12.47
N ARG A 585 -18.54 9.36 -12.67
CA ARG A 585 -19.66 8.55 -13.18
C ARG A 585 -19.29 7.95 -14.55
N GLY A 586 -19.68 6.69 -14.79
CA GLY A 586 -19.49 6.00 -16.07
C GLY A 586 -18.15 5.27 -16.22
N LEU A 587 -17.25 5.33 -15.22
CA LEU A 587 -15.98 4.61 -15.26
C LEU A 587 -16.18 3.08 -15.21
N ASP A 588 -17.24 2.63 -14.55
CA ASP A 588 -17.74 1.25 -14.53
C ASP A 588 -18.07 0.72 -15.93
N ALA A 589 -18.84 1.46 -16.71
CA ALA A 589 -19.15 1.10 -18.10
C ALA A 589 -17.87 1.00 -18.94
N LYS A 590 -16.92 1.94 -18.76
CA LYS A 590 -15.63 1.90 -19.47
C LYS A 590 -14.78 0.69 -19.11
N TRP A 591 -14.75 0.31 -17.83
CA TRP A 591 -14.09 -0.92 -17.40
C TRP A 591 -14.78 -2.15 -17.99
N TYR A 592 -16.12 -2.19 -18.01
CA TYR A 592 -16.87 -3.30 -18.58
C TYR A 592 -16.56 -3.47 -20.08
N ASP A 593 -16.63 -2.39 -20.86
CA ASP A 593 -16.28 -2.38 -22.28
C ASP A 593 -14.86 -2.91 -22.51
N PHE A 594 -13.90 -2.41 -21.73
CA PHE A 594 -12.50 -2.83 -21.83
C PHE A 594 -12.32 -4.31 -21.50
N ILE A 595 -12.95 -4.81 -20.44
CA ILE A 595 -12.84 -6.22 -20.03
C ILE A 595 -13.50 -7.14 -21.06
N GLN A 596 -14.65 -6.74 -21.61
CA GLN A 596 -15.28 -7.46 -22.71
C GLN A 596 -14.34 -7.55 -23.91
N TYR A 597 -13.73 -6.43 -24.31
CA TYR A 597 -12.70 -6.39 -25.34
C TYR A 597 -11.53 -7.35 -25.04
N LEU A 598 -11.04 -7.39 -23.80
CA LEU A 598 -9.96 -8.31 -23.42
C LEU A 598 -10.38 -9.78 -23.56
N SER A 599 -11.60 -10.11 -23.13
CA SER A 599 -12.13 -11.48 -23.14
C SER A 599 -12.38 -12.03 -24.54
N GLU A 600 -12.88 -11.19 -25.46
CA GLU A 600 -13.30 -11.61 -26.80
C GLU A 600 -12.17 -11.55 -27.82
N ARG A 601 -11.35 -10.49 -27.77
CA ARG A 601 -10.38 -10.17 -28.83
C ARG A 601 -8.95 -10.27 -28.34
N ALA A 602 -8.63 -9.64 -27.22
CA ALA A 602 -7.24 -9.57 -26.77
C ALA A 602 -6.68 -10.94 -26.40
N LYS A 603 -7.48 -11.89 -25.90
CA LYS A 603 -7.00 -13.24 -25.56
C LYS A 603 -6.43 -14.02 -26.75
N MET A 604 -6.93 -13.79 -27.96
CA MET A 604 -6.36 -14.38 -29.18
C MET A 604 -5.02 -13.75 -29.55
N GLN A 605 -4.91 -12.44 -29.35
CA GLN A 605 -3.70 -11.68 -29.69
C GLN A 605 -2.64 -11.69 -28.60
N LEU A 606 -3.03 -11.91 -27.34
CA LEU A 606 -2.18 -11.91 -26.16
C LEU A 606 -2.44 -13.22 -25.39
N PRO A 607 -2.05 -14.38 -25.94
CA PRO A 607 -2.38 -15.68 -25.35
C PRO A 607 -1.79 -15.91 -23.96
N SER A 608 -0.75 -15.16 -23.58
CA SER A 608 -0.11 -15.23 -22.26
C SER A 608 -0.61 -14.17 -21.27
N LEU A 609 -1.58 -13.33 -21.65
CA LEU A 609 -2.12 -12.30 -20.78
C LEU A 609 -2.82 -12.96 -19.57
N THR A 610 -2.36 -12.61 -18.38
CA THR A 610 -2.86 -13.16 -17.11
C THR A 610 -3.20 -12.08 -16.08
N GLU A 611 -2.79 -10.83 -16.31
CA GLU A 611 -2.87 -9.78 -15.30
C GLU A 611 -3.20 -8.41 -15.90
N VAL A 612 -4.09 -7.69 -15.24
CA VAL A 612 -4.31 -6.25 -15.40
C VAL A 612 -3.83 -5.57 -14.13
N ARG A 613 -2.96 -4.58 -14.29
CA ARG A 613 -2.40 -3.77 -13.21
C ARG A 613 -2.93 -2.35 -13.30
N VAL A 614 -3.20 -1.74 -12.16
CA VAL A 614 -3.57 -0.31 -12.05
C VAL A 614 -2.65 0.36 -11.05
N ARG A 615 -2.66 1.70 -10.98
CA ARG A 615 -1.78 2.47 -10.08
C ARG A 615 -2.07 2.13 -8.62
N ASP A 616 -3.30 2.41 -8.22
CA ASP A 616 -3.77 2.23 -6.85
C ASP A 616 -5.09 1.48 -6.83
N ILE A 617 -5.25 0.60 -5.83
CA ILE A 617 -6.51 -0.06 -5.56
C ILE A 617 -6.80 0.12 -4.08
N ARG A 618 -7.95 0.73 -3.79
CA ARG A 618 -8.52 0.67 -2.45
C ARG A 618 -9.35 -0.60 -2.35
N TRP A 619 -8.74 -1.69 -1.89
CA TRP A 619 -9.46 -2.94 -1.72
C TRP A 619 -10.60 -2.77 -0.72
N PRO A 620 -11.78 -3.36 -1.00
CA PRO A 620 -12.83 -3.42 0.01
C PRO A 620 -12.32 -4.28 1.15
N ILE A 621 -12.37 -3.74 2.36
CA ILE A 621 -11.99 -4.48 3.56
C ILE A 621 -13.19 -5.31 4.07
N ILE A 622 -14.41 -5.00 3.60
CA ILE A 622 -15.64 -5.73 3.88
C ILE A 622 -16.47 -5.85 2.59
N GLU A 623 -17.00 -7.04 2.31
CA GLU A 623 -18.09 -7.23 1.37
C GLU A 623 -19.39 -6.76 2.04
N CYS A 624 -19.75 -5.47 1.88
CA CYS A 624 -21.07 -5.00 2.33
C CYS A 624 -22.14 -5.55 1.37
N VAL A 625 -23.06 -6.35 1.91
CA VAL A 625 -24.24 -6.82 1.19
C VAL A 625 -25.34 -5.78 1.39
N SER A 626 -25.51 -4.87 0.43
CA SER A 626 -26.76 -4.11 0.33
C SER A 626 -27.15 -3.91 -1.14
N ALA A 627 -27.31 -5.03 -1.84
CA ALA A 627 -28.03 -5.00 -3.12
C ALA A 627 -29.54 -4.78 -2.90
N ASP A 628 -30.09 -5.18 -1.75
CA ASP A 628 -31.53 -5.12 -1.49
C ASP A 628 -32.02 -3.70 -1.15
N SER A 629 -31.13 -2.74 -0.93
CA SER A 629 -31.47 -1.31 -0.80
C SER A 629 -31.49 -0.56 -2.15
N LEU A 630 -31.25 -1.25 -3.27
CA LEU A 630 -31.37 -0.71 -4.64
C LEU A 630 -32.81 -0.76 -5.17
N ASP A 631 -33.81 -0.86 -4.31
CA ASP A 631 -35.20 -0.56 -4.71
C ASP A 631 -35.31 0.96 -4.97
N VAL A 632 -34.74 1.38 -6.10
CA VAL A 632 -34.93 2.68 -6.74
C VAL A 632 -36.31 2.63 -7.39
N SER A 633 -37.34 2.43 -6.57
CA SER A 633 -38.66 2.89 -6.94
C SER A 633 -38.52 4.39 -7.26
N PRO A 634 -38.91 4.87 -8.45
CA PRO A 634 -38.76 6.26 -8.83
C PRO A 634 -39.64 7.09 -7.90
N ARG A 635 -39.07 7.59 -6.79
CA ARG A 635 -39.74 8.57 -5.95
C ARG A 635 -39.96 9.79 -6.83
N GLY A 636 -41.23 10.17 -6.94
CA GLY A 636 -41.75 11.10 -7.92
C GLY A 636 -40.93 12.38 -8.06
N SER A 637 -40.98 12.91 -9.27
CA SER A 637 -40.47 14.21 -9.69
C SER A 637 -40.84 15.33 -8.70
N SER A 638 -39.99 15.56 -7.72
CA SER A 638 -39.95 16.79 -6.95
C SER A 638 -38.61 17.44 -7.25
N ALA A 639 -38.65 18.57 -7.95
CA ALA A 639 -37.50 19.34 -8.42
C ALA A 639 -36.83 20.15 -7.29
N ASP A 640 -36.68 19.57 -6.11
CA ASP A 640 -35.89 20.16 -5.03
C ASP A 640 -34.45 19.68 -5.16
N TYR A 641 -33.58 20.57 -5.64
CA TYR A 641 -32.12 20.46 -5.60
C TYR A 641 -31.62 20.53 -4.14
N GLY A 642 -32.02 19.58 -3.31
CA GLY A 642 -31.40 19.33 -2.02
C GLY A 642 -30.10 18.59 -2.22
N TYR A 643 -29.03 19.04 -1.57
CA TYR A 643 -27.79 18.29 -1.38
C TYR A 643 -28.11 16.90 -0.78
N GLY A 644 -28.43 15.93 -1.63
CA GLY A 644 -28.71 14.57 -1.22
C GLY A 644 -27.49 14.00 -0.49
N ASN A 645 -27.71 13.60 0.76
CA ASN A 645 -26.72 13.14 1.73
C ASN A 645 -25.55 12.39 1.07
N ALA A 646 -24.36 13.00 1.11
CA ALA A 646 -23.11 12.40 0.68
C ALA A 646 -22.80 11.06 1.40
N GLU A 647 -23.48 10.80 2.52
CA GLU A 647 -23.32 9.63 3.38
C GLU A 647 -23.75 8.31 2.70
N ASN A 648 -24.83 8.27 1.93
CA ASN A 648 -25.26 7.03 1.24
C ASN A 648 -24.39 6.69 0.01
N ARG A 649 -23.54 7.61 -0.46
CA ARG A 649 -22.65 7.36 -1.62
C ARG A 649 -21.39 6.58 -1.25
N GLN A 650 -21.10 6.40 0.04
CA GLN A 650 -19.84 5.80 0.47
C GLN A 650 -19.88 4.26 0.54
N GLU A 651 -21.05 3.64 0.79
CA GLU A 651 -21.23 2.18 0.72
C GLU A 651 -20.93 1.60 -0.68
N TYR A 652 -21.14 2.41 -1.73
CA TYR A 652 -20.81 2.03 -3.09
C TYR A 652 -19.31 1.94 -3.36
N ARG A 653 -18.43 2.57 -2.56
CA ARG A 653 -16.99 2.69 -2.90
C ARG A 653 -16.22 1.36 -2.99
N GLY A 654 -16.70 0.29 -2.35
CA GLY A 654 -16.11 -1.05 -2.45
C GLY A 654 -16.52 -1.84 -3.71
N ALA A 655 -17.49 -1.35 -4.49
CA ALA A 655 -18.09 -2.12 -5.57
C ALA A 655 -17.28 -2.15 -6.87
N LEU A 656 -16.57 -1.10 -7.28
CA LEU A 656 -15.95 -0.99 -8.60
C LEU A 656 -14.71 -1.85 -8.66
N CYS A 657 -13.79 -1.74 -7.69
CA CYS A 657 -12.64 -2.63 -7.62
C CYS A 657 -13.06 -4.10 -7.55
N SER A 658 -14.12 -4.42 -6.78
CA SER A 658 -14.70 -5.77 -6.74
C SER A 658 -15.32 -6.20 -8.08
N CYS A 659 -16.07 -5.32 -8.75
CA CYS A 659 -16.67 -5.54 -10.07
C CYS A 659 -15.59 -5.77 -11.12
N VAL A 660 -14.62 -4.86 -11.22
CA VAL A 660 -13.49 -4.92 -12.15
C VAL A 660 -12.69 -6.19 -11.91
N ALA A 661 -12.33 -6.50 -10.67
CA ALA A 661 -11.65 -7.74 -10.33
C ALA A 661 -12.49 -8.95 -10.75
N TYR A 662 -13.79 -8.97 -10.42
CA TYR A 662 -14.70 -10.06 -10.76
C TYR A 662 -14.79 -10.30 -12.27
N PHE A 663 -15.04 -9.25 -13.06
CA PHE A 663 -15.15 -9.36 -14.51
C PHE A 663 -13.82 -9.77 -15.15
N LEU A 664 -12.68 -9.25 -14.64
CA LEU A 664 -11.36 -9.71 -15.07
C LEU A 664 -11.17 -11.20 -14.79
N HIS A 665 -11.60 -11.69 -13.63
CA HIS A 665 -11.51 -13.12 -13.31
C HIS A 665 -12.38 -14.00 -14.18
N GLU A 666 -13.59 -13.56 -14.53
CA GLU A 666 -14.42 -14.26 -15.54
C GLU A 666 -13.70 -14.35 -16.90
N ALA A 667 -12.91 -13.32 -17.25
CA ALA A 667 -12.05 -13.34 -18.44
C ALA A 667 -10.78 -14.20 -18.28
N GLY A 668 -10.50 -14.70 -17.07
CA GLY A 668 -9.28 -15.46 -16.73
C GLY A 668 -8.07 -14.59 -16.38
N LEU A 669 -8.29 -13.35 -15.96
CA LEU A 669 -7.27 -12.35 -15.64
C LEU A 669 -7.31 -11.98 -14.15
N ALA A 670 -6.14 -11.66 -13.58
CA ALA A 670 -6.01 -11.11 -12.23
C ALA A 670 -6.01 -9.57 -12.27
N LEU A 671 -6.56 -8.93 -11.23
CA LEU A 671 -6.36 -7.50 -10.97
C LEU A 671 -5.24 -7.31 -9.93
N SER A 672 -4.32 -6.39 -10.18
CA SER A 672 -3.25 -6.02 -9.24
C SER A 672 -3.03 -4.52 -9.14
N ASP A 673 -2.47 -4.07 -8.03
CA ASP A 673 -1.98 -2.68 -7.88
C ASP A 673 -0.51 -2.55 -8.33
N SER A 674 0.03 -1.33 -8.25
CA SER A 674 1.43 -1.02 -8.62
C SER A 674 2.47 -1.76 -7.77
N SER A 675 2.12 -2.19 -6.55
CA SER A 675 2.98 -3.01 -5.70
C SER A 675 2.99 -4.50 -6.09
N GLY A 676 2.12 -4.89 -7.03
CA GLY A 676 1.97 -6.28 -7.48
C GLY A 676 1.09 -7.12 -6.56
N VAL A 677 0.37 -6.52 -5.61
CA VAL A 677 -0.60 -7.25 -4.79
C VAL A 677 -1.78 -7.64 -5.66
N ARG A 678 -1.99 -8.95 -5.79
CA ARG A 678 -3.05 -9.55 -6.63
C ARG A 678 -4.32 -9.79 -5.83
N TRP A 679 -5.46 -9.53 -6.46
CA TRP A 679 -6.73 -10.03 -5.97
C TRP A 679 -6.92 -11.49 -6.35
N THR A 680 -7.14 -12.33 -5.35
CA THR A 680 -7.29 -13.78 -5.54
C THR A 680 -8.67 -14.33 -5.16
N ARG A 681 -9.59 -13.46 -4.70
CA ARG A 681 -10.85 -13.87 -4.07
C ARG A 681 -12.09 -13.47 -4.87
N PHE A 682 -12.70 -14.40 -5.60
CA PHE A 682 -13.78 -14.06 -6.53
C PHE A 682 -15.17 -14.60 -6.15
N LYS A 683 -15.36 -15.19 -4.95
CA LYS A 683 -16.63 -15.83 -4.60
C LYS A 683 -17.03 -15.75 -3.11
N PRO A 684 -18.35 -15.66 -2.83
CA PRO A 684 -19.45 -15.57 -3.80
C PRO A 684 -19.59 -14.15 -4.39
N ILE A 685 -19.97 -14.08 -5.67
CA ILE A 685 -20.26 -12.85 -6.40
C ILE A 685 -21.14 -11.95 -5.53
N PRO A 686 -20.70 -10.74 -5.13
CA PRO A 686 -21.58 -9.84 -4.40
C PRO A 686 -22.84 -9.63 -5.24
N LEU A 687 -24.04 -9.75 -4.64
CA LEU A 687 -25.31 -9.57 -5.36
C LEU A 687 -25.36 -8.24 -6.12
N GLY A 688 -24.70 -7.21 -5.59
CA GLY A 688 -24.51 -5.91 -6.24
C GLY A 688 -23.76 -5.99 -7.57
N VAL A 689 -22.75 -6.87 -7.71
CA VAL A 689 -22.04 -7.09 -8.98
C VAL A 689 -22.95 -7.75 -10.01
N LYS A 690 -23.82 -8.68 -9.61
CA LYS A 690 -24.82 -9.28 -10.52
C LYS A 690 -25.85 -8.26 -10.98
N ALA A 691 -26.40 -7.47 -10.06
CA ALA A 691 -27.35 -6.40 -10.38
C ALA A 691 -26.71 -5.36 -11.29
N HIS A 692 -25.48 -4.95 -10.97
CA HIS A 692 -24.70 -4.00 -11.78
C HIS A 692 -24.39 -4.54 -13.17
N ARG A 693 -24.03 -5.82 -13.31
CA ARG A 693 -23.89 -6.48 -14.62
C ARG A 693 -25.18 -6.42 -15.43
N LEU A 694 -26.33 -6.73 -14.81
CA LEU A 694 -27.63 -6.66 -15.48
C LEU A 694 -27.96 -5.22 -15.90
N LEU A 695 -27.62 -4.21 -15.10
CA LEU A 695 -27.77 -2.81 -15.45
C LEU A 695 -26.91 -2.44 -16.66
N LEU A 696 -25.61 -2.76 -16.64
CA LEU A 696 -24.70 -2.52 -17.77
C LEU A 696 -25.16 -3.25 -19.04
N GLN A 697 -25.68 -4.47 -18.91
CA GLN A 697 -26.25 -5.23 -20.03
C GLN A 697 -27.53 -4.59 -20.59
N ARG A 698 -28.39 -4.02 -19.75
CA ARG A 698 -29.58 -3.28 -20.20
C ARG A 698 -29.20 -1.99 -20.90
N GLU A 699 -28.27 -1.22 -20.33
CA GLU A 699 -27.74 0.00 -20.95
C GLU A 699 -27.10 -0.28 -22.32
N ALA A 700 -26.33 -1.36 -22.44
CA ALA A 700 -25.75 -1.79 -23.71
C ALA A 700 -26.80 -2.21 -24.76
N LEU A 701 -27.97 -2.67 -24.32
CA LEU A 701 -29.10 -3.03 -25.20
C LEU A 701 -30.07 -1.85 -25.44
N GLY A 702 -29.86 -0.70 -24.82
CA GLY A 702 -30.75 0.47 -24.91
C GLY A 702 -32.13 0.27 -24.27
N ILE A 703 -32.22 -0.55 -23.21
CA ILE A 703 -33.48 -0.93 -22.52
C ILE A 703 -33.69 -0.11 -21.24
#